data_AF-A0A371FVM7-F1
#
_entry.id   AF-A0A371FVM7-F1
#
_cell.length_a   1.000
_cell.length_b   1.000
_cell.length_c   1.000
_cell.angle_alpha   90.00
_cell.angle_beta   90.00
_cell.angle_gamma   90.00
#
_symmetry.space_group_name_H-M   'P 1'
#
loop_
_entity.id
_entity.type
_entity.pdbx_description
1 polymer ?
#
loop_
_entity_poly.entity_id
_entity_poly.type
_entity_poly.pdbx_seq_one_letter_code
_entity_poly.pdbx_strand_id
1 'polypeptide(L)'
;MRISFTRQGDSSVSEHAEILQNLLQELDHHEHEDAVLLKHYMEKNMIYKFLVAIYDPYIRAKALSIIYSCTSMLGTISGVYKAETSSLIVPLLKPWMDQFSSILEIPVQSENPDDWSIRMEVLKCLNQFIQNFSSLFKSEFEVILGPLWNTFVSSLRVYEQASIEGTEDSYEGRYDSDGSEKSLDSFVIQLFELMLTIVGNSRLGKVVVANVRELVYYTIAFLQMTEQQVHTWSVEANQFIADEEDATYSSRTSGVLLLEEVVNSFDGEGILAIIDAAKQWFTESQIRKAAGNASWWRIREATLFALSSLSEQLLETEESGFDTSSLKHLVEQIFTEDSLIDPLEYPFLYSRIFTSVSKFSSLISSALLEHFLYSAMKAITMDVPPPVKVGACRALSNLLPEAKNEIVQSQLLGLFSSLTDLLNHASDESLHMVLDTLLAAVKAGHESSTLVEHMVSPVILNVWASHVSDPFTSIDALEVLEAIKSIPGCIHPLVSRILPYIGPILIKPQGQADGLNAPADVVKAIYDVSFNAVIKIILQSDDHSEIQNATECLSAFISGGRQEILAWGSDSGSTMRSLLDIASRLLDPKSESSGSHFVGSYILQLILHLPSQMAVHIRDLVAALVKRMQSTQIAALQSSSLLVVFARLVHMSVPNVGQFIDLLISIPAEGHDNSFAYVMSEWTKQQGEIQGAYQIKVTTSALALLLTSRHNELAKIHVQGHLVKSGVGITTRSKAKSAPDQWVMLPLPTKIVALLADALTEIQEQVLAADDEDSDWEEVQADRIEKDKEFIYSVSTTSGKATYEHLEAMAKVFSEDQDDQYEDDLISVADPLNQINLANYLVDFFVSFSQSDRQLLDHICESLTQPQRNAIQMRVKQRDDWKQIFPNVQAGKSVCSFERCSLSAAVFPLKTGLNKHVMSVPSKLSQWLPGFGISTLYIGKQCTRSIKFLYFCKSLLIIKYFHLHSK
;
A
#
# COMPACT_ATOMS: atom_id res chain seq x y z
N MET A 1 20.69 -45.07 -18.92
CA MET A 1 19.82 -45.80 -19.87
C MET A 1 20.45 -45.75 -21.26
N ARG A 2 20.66 -46.90 -21.92
CA ARG A 2 21.19 -46.98 -23.30
C ARG A 2 20.02 -46.95 -24.29
N ILE A 3 19.93 -45.90 -25.11
CA ILE A 3 19.00 -45.84 -26.23
C ILE A 3 19.57 -46.72 -27.35
N SER A 4 19.05 -47.94 -27.50
CA SER A 4 19.17 -48.67 -28.75
C SER A 4 18.13 -48.11 -29.71
N PHE A 5 18.59 -47.62 -30.86
CA PHE A 5 17.77 -47.30 -32.03
C PHE A 5 16.85 -48.48 -32.37
N THR A 6 15.63 -48.49 -31.84
CA THR A 6 14.55 -49.37 -32.29
C THR A 6 13.56 -48.53 -33.08
N ARG A 7 13.46 -48.84 -34.38
CA ARG A 7 12.40 -48.38 -35.29
C ARG A 7 11.03 -48.92 -34.84
N GLN A 8 10.53 -48.47 -33.70
CA GLN A 8 9.20 -48.80 -33.20
C GLN A 8 8.52 -47.55 -32.63
N GLY A 9 7.72 -46.90 -33.49
CA GLY A 9 6.54 -46.10 -33.15
C GLY A 9 6.75 -44.78 -32.38
N ASP A 10 6.15 -43.70 -32.89
CA ASP A 10 6.02 -42.40 -32.23
C ASP A 10 5.46 -42.48 -30.79
N SER A 11 4.70 -43.54 -30.47
CA SER A 11 4.17 -43.79 -29.12
C SER A 11 5.25 -44.07 -28.08
N SER A 12 6.36 -44.72 -28.43
CA SER A 12 7.43 -45.02 -27.47
C SER A 12 8.24 -43.78 -27.10
N VAL A 13 8.44 -42.85 -28.05
CA VAL A 13 9.18 -41.60 -27.81
C VAL A 13 8.37 -40.65 -26.92
N SER A 14 7.05 -40.59 -27.13
CA SER A 14 6.11 -39.82 -26.30
C SER A 14 6.14 -40.26 -24.82
N GLU A 15 5.95 -41.55 -24.54
CA GLU A 15 5.95 -42.07 -23.16
C GLU A 15 7.31 -41.85 -22.45
N HIS A 16 8.42 -41.97 -23.19
CA HIS A 16 9.75 -41.70 -22.63
C HIS A 16 9.96 -40.22 -22.32
N ALA A 17 9.48 -39.30 -23.18
CA ALA A 17 9.57 -37.86 -22.94
C ALA A 17 8.76 -37.45 -21.70
N GLU A 18 7.58 -38.04 -21.50
CA GLU A 18 6.71 -37.79 -20.35
C GLU A 18 7.33 -38.27 -19.03
N ILE A 19 7.88 -39.49 -19.00
CA ILE A 19 8.63 -40.02 -17.84
C ILE A 19 9.82 -39.12 -17.51
N LEU A 20 10.50 -38.60 -18.54
CA LEU A 20 11.65 -37.71 -18.38
C LEU A 20 11.28 -36.34 -17.82
N GLN A 21 10.17 -35.76 -18.29
CA GLN A 21 9.66 -34.48 -17.79
C GLN A 21 9.28 -34.61 -16.30
N ASN A 22 8.59 -35.69 -15.92
CA ASN A 22 8.23 -35.96 -14.52
C ASN A 22 9.47 -36.17 -13.64
N LEU A 23 10.45 -36.94 -14.12
CA LEU A 23 11.71 -37.13 -13.40
C LEU A 23 12.48 -35.81 -13.21
N LEU A 24 12.50 -34.93 -14.21
CA LEU A 24 13.17 -33.62 -14.11
C LEU A 24 12.47 -32.68 -13.11
N GLN A 25 11.14 -32.78 -12.97
CA GLN A 25 10.38 -32.03 -11.97
C GLN A 25 10.60 -32.56 -10.53
N GLU A 26 10.99 -33.83 -10.37
CA GLU A 26 11.26 -34.46 -9.07
C GLU A 26 12.72 -34.25 -8.57
N LEU A 27 13.63 -33.70 -9.38
CA LEU A 27 15.02 -33.45 -8.97
C LEU A 27 15.14 -32.23 -8.03
N ASP A 28 15.90 -32.38 -6.95
CA ASP A 28 16.03 -31.38 -5.91
C ASP A 28 17.07 -30.31 -6.32
N HIS A 29 16.70 -29.03 -6.24
CA HIS A 29 17.40 -27.90 -6.85
C HIS A 29 18.76 -27.55 -6.23
N HIS A 30 19.26 -28.36 -5.29
CA HIS A 30 20.45 -28.07 -4.48
C HIS A 30 21.48 -29.21 -4.40
N GLU A 31 21.21 -30.39 -4.97
CA GLU A 31 22.16 -31.50 -4.93
C GLU A 31 23.11 -31.51 -6.13
N HIS A 32 24.42 -31.60 -5.86
CA HIS A 32 25.47 -31.65 -6.90
C HIS A 32 25.32 -32.90 -7.81
N GLU A 33 24.79 -34.01 -7.30
CA GLU A 33 24.61 -35.25 -8.05
C GLU A 33 23.59 -35.08 -9.20
N ASP A 34 22.55 -34.29 -9.00
CA ASP A 34 21.50 -34.02 -9.99
C ASP A 34 22.02 -33.17 -11.15
N ALA A 35 22.88 -32.18 -10.87
CA ALA A 35 23.56 -31.38 -11.89
C ALA A 35 24.48 -32.22 -12.81
N VAL A 36 25.14 -33.25 -12.25
CA VAL A 36 25.98 -34.19 -13.02
C VAL A 36 25.13 -35.11 -13.90
N LEU A 37 23.96 -35.53 -13.40
CA LEU A 37 23.00 -36.32 -14.15
C LEU A 37 22.42 -35.52 -15.33
N LEU A 38 22.07 -34.26 -15.09
CA LEU A 38 21.61 -33.30 -16.12
C LEU A 38 22.68 -33.03 -17.18
N LYS A 39 23.93 -32.82 -16.75
CA LYS A 39 25.09 -32.72 -17.66
C LYS A 39 25.18 -33.93 -18.59
N HIS A 40 25.15 -35.14 -18.01
CA HIS A 40 25.25 -36.37 -18.79
C HIS A 40 24.09 -36.54 -19.77
N TYR A 41 22.90 -36.09 -19.38
CA TYR A 41 21.70 -36.14 -20.19
C TYR A 41 21.74 -35.16 -21.36
N MET A 42 22.05 -33.88 -21.10
CA MET A 42 22.13 -32.83 -22.12
C MET A 42 23.25 -33.08 -23.15
N GLU A 43 24.41 -33.58 -22.69
CA GLU A 43 25.54 -33.90 -23.58
C GLU A 43 25.29 -35.14 -24.46
N LYS A 44 24.56 -36.15 -23.97
CA LYS A 44 24.41 -37.44 -24.69
C LYS A 44 23.15 -37.58 -25.53
N ASN A 45 22.03 -36.97 -25.14
CA ASN A 45 20.75 -37.30 -25.75
C ASN A 45 20.37 -36.44 -26.96
N MET A 46 21.15 -35.40 -27.27
CA MET A 46 20.95 -34.54 -28.46
C MET A 46 19.47 -34.19 -28.69
N ILE A 47 18.77 -33.76 -27.63
CA ILE A 47 17.31 -33.54 -27.62
C ILE A 47 16.89 -32.56 -28.73
N TYR A 48 17.77 -31.62 -29.07
CA TYR A 48 17.61 -30.69 -30.18
C TYR A 48 17.41 -31.36 -31.55
N LYS A 49 17.82 -32.63 -31.74
CA LYS A 49 17.54 -33.39 -32.97
C LYS A 49 16.05 -33.64 -33.17
N PHE A 50 15.27 -33.72 -32.09
CA PHE A 50 13.82 -33.89 -32.17
C PHE A 50 13.11 -32.59 -32.56
N LEU A 51 13.80 -31.43 -32.59
CA LEU A 51 13.22 -30.15 -33.01
C LEU A 51 13.08 -30.00 -34.54
N VAL A 52 13.74 -30.88 -35.30
CA VAL A 52 13.70 -30.89 -36.77
C VAL A 52 12.29 -31.20 -37.27
N ALA A 53 11.85 -30.50 -38.31
CA ALA A 53 10.50 -30.58 -38.90
C ALA A 53 10.06 -31.98 -39.43
N ILE A 54 10.92 -33.00 -39.34
CA ILE A 54 10.60 -34.39 -39.70
C ILE A 54 9.77 -35.07 -38.59
N TYR A 55 9.85 -34.58 -37.35
CA TYR A 55 9.15 -35.13 -36.20
C TYR A 55 7.78 -34.49 -35.99
N ASP A 56 6.87 -35.24 -35.37
CA ASP A 56 5.50 -34.80 -35.07
C ASP A 56 5.49 -33.52 -34.20
N PRO A 57 4.56 -32.57 -34.43
CA PRO A 57 4.44 -31.34 -33.65
C PRO A 57 4.39 -31.55 -32.13
N TYR A 58 3.71 -32.60 -31.68
CA TYR A 58 3.62 -32.94 -30.26
C TYR A 58 4.99 -33.32 -29.68
N ILE A 59 5.77 -34.13 -30.40
CA ILE A 59 7.13 -34.54 -29.98
C ILE A 59 8.06 -33.32 -29.93
N ARG A 60 7.92 -32.39 -30.87
CA ARG A 60 8.70 -31.14 -30.91
C ARG A 60 8.40 -30.24 -29.72
N ALA A 61 7.12 -30.04 -29.38
CA ALA A 61 6.70 -29.26 -28.22
C ALA A 61 7.21 -29.87 -26.90
N LYS A 62 7.12 -31.21 -26.75
CA LYS A 62 7.66 -31.92 -25.59
C LYS A 62 9.18 -31.78 -25.46
N ALA A 63 9.92 -31.85 -26.56
CA ALA A 63 11.36 -31.63 -26.55
C ALA A 63 11.72 -30.21 -26.06
N LEU A 64 10.94 -29.19 -26.42
CA LEU A 64 11.11 -27.82 -25.94
C LEU A 64 10.81 -27.67 -24.45
N SER A 65 9.72 -28.27 -23.96
CA SER A 65 9.38 -28.27 -22.53
C SER A 65 10.48 -28.91 -21.66
N ILE A 66 11.15 -29.97 -22.17
CA ILE A 66 12.32 -30.56 -21.51
C ILE A 66 13.49 -29.57 -21.49
N ILE A 67 13.77 -28.87 -22.59
CA ILE A 67 14.82 -27.85 -22.66
C ILE A 67 14.52 -26.71 -21.68
N TYR A 68 13.27 -26.24 -21.62
CA TYR A 68 12.81 -25.25 -20.64
C TYR A 68 13.08 -25.71 -19.20
N SER A 69 12.67 -26.93 -18.84
CA SER A 69 12.87 -27.48 -17.49
C SER A 69 14.36 -27.60 -17.13
N CYS A 70 15.19 -28.08 -18.07
CA CYS A 70 16.63 -28.18 -17.86
C CYS A 70 17.29 -26.81 -17.68
N THR A 71 16.90 -25.81 -18.46
CA THR A 71 17.49 -24.46 -18.42
C THR A 71 17.08 -23.71 -17.17
N SER A 72 15.81 -23.84 -16.74
CA SER A 72 15.32 -23.30 -15.47
C SER A 72 16.12 -23.84 -14.27
N MET A 73 16.30 -25.17 -14.20
CA MET A 73 17.08 -25.80 -13.12
C MET A 73 18.56 -25.38 -13.14
N LEU A 74 19.16 -25.27 -14.32
CA LEU A 74 20.53 -24.75 -14.43
C LEU A 74 20.61 -23.28 -13.96
N GLY A 75 19.56 -22.49 -14.21
CA GLY A 75 19.45 -21.11 -13.78
C GLY A 75 19.49 -20.98 -12.25
N THR A 76 18.69 -21.77 -11.53
CA THR A 76 18.64 -21.75 -10.05
C THR A 76 19.98 -22.13 -9.40
N ILE A 77 20.73 -23.05 -10.01
CA ILE A 77 22.03 -23.54 -9.52
C ILE A 77 23.19 -22.60 -9.91
N SER A 78 23.01 -21.77 -10.94
CA SER A 78 24.06 -20.92 -11.53
C SER A 78 24.67 -19.90 -10.56
N GLY A 79 23.93 -19.46 -9.53
CA GLY A 79 24.43 -18.52 -8.53
C GLY A 79 25.63 -19.07 -7.73
N VAL A 80 25.60 -20.36 -7.39
CA VAL A 80 26.65 -21.04 -6.62
C VAL A 80 27.71 -21.67 -7.54
N TYR A 81 27.30 -22.20 -8.70
CA TYR A 81 28.16 -22.97 -9.62
C TYR A 81 28.28 -22.34 -11.01
N LYS A 82 28.49 -21.02 -11.06
CA LYS A 82 28.45 -20.22 -12.30
C LYS A 82 29.36 -20.75 -13.40
N ALA A 83 30.57 -21.20 -13.07
CA ALA A 83 31.56 -21.66 -14.03
C ALA A 83 31.17 -23.02 -14.64
N GLU A 84 30.72 -23.95 -13.80
CA GLU A 84 30.27 -25.28 -14.18
C GLU A 84 29.02 -25.18 -15.07
N THR A 85 28.03 -24.41 -14.66
CA THR A 85 26.79 -24.20 -15.44
C THR A 85 27.08 -23.55 -16.78
N SER A 86 27.96 -22.54 -16.82
CA SER A 86 28.35 -21.90 -18.08
C SER A 86 29.05 -22.87 -19.04
N SER A 87 29.91 -23.76 -18.52
CA SER A 87 30.61 -24.77 -19.34
C SER A 87 29.65 -25.77 -20.01
N LEU A 88 28.46 -25.98 -19.44
CA LEU A 88 27.44 -26.88 -19.95
C LEU A 88 26.58 -26.25 -21.04
N ILE A 89 26.22 -24.97 -20.86
CA ILE A 89 25.28 -24.28 -21.75
C ILE A 89 25.97 -23.79 -23.02
N VAL A 90 27.21 -23.27 -22.91
CA VAL A 90 27.93 -22.67 -24.04
C VAL A 90 27.99 -23.57 -25.28
N PRO A 91 28.31 -24.88 -25.19
CA PRO A 91 28.35 -25.76 -26.37
C PRO A 91 26.98 -26.02 -27.02
N LEU A 92 25.89 -25.89 -26.25
CA LEU A 92 24.53 -26.21 -26.67
C LEU A 92 23.77 -24.99 -27.18
N LEU A 93 24.21 -23.78 -26.81
CA LEU A 93 23.54 -22.54 -27.12
C LEU A 93 23.34 -22.35 -28.63
N LYS A 94 24.42 -22.45 -29.43
CA LYS A 94 24.36 -22.22 -30.87
C LYS A 94 23.44 -23.20 -31.61
N PRO A 95 23.56 -24.53 -31.44
CA PRO A 95 22.61 -25.48 -32.04
C PRO A 95 21.14 -25.22 -31.66
N TRP A 96 20.87 -24.81 -30.42
CA TRP A 96 19.51 -24.48 -29.98
C TRP A 96 19.00 -23.20 -30.62
N MET A 97 19.83 -22.15 -30.68
CA MET A 97 19.45 -20.88 -31.33
C MET A 97 19.20 -21.07 -32.83
N ASP A 98 20.01 -21.87 -33.53
CA ASP A 98 19.77 -22.19 -34.95
C ASP A 98 18.41 -22.89 -35.16
N GLN A 99 18.02 -23.81 -34.25
CA GLN A 99 16.71 -24.48 -34.32
C GLN A 99 15.56 -23.53 -33.96
N PHE A 100 15.70 -22.73 -32.91
CA PHE A 100 14.70 -21.73 -32.52
C PHE A 100 14.49 -20.70 -33.64
N SER A 101 15.58 -20.22 -34.24
CA SER A 101 15.56 -19.36 -35.42
C SER A 101 14.76 -20.00 -36.56
N SER A 102 15.04 -21.26 -36.90
CA SER A 102 14.32 -21.95 -37.99
C SER A 102 12.83 -22.13 -37.72
N ILE A 103 12.42 -22.23 -36.45
CA ILE A 103 11.00 -22.32 -36.07
C ILE A 103 10.33 -20.94 -36.21
N LEU A 104 10.98 -19.88 -35.71
CA LEU A 104 10.45 -18.52 -35.70
C LEU A 104 10.50 -17.83 -37.08
N GLU A 105 11.40 -18.24 -37.97
CA GLU A 105 11.59 -17.62 -39.29
C GLU A 105 10.37 -17.81 -40.20
N ILE A 106 9.65 -18.92 -40.03
CA ILE A 106 8.41 -19.18 -40.78
C ILE A 106 7.33 -18.21 -40.27
N PRO A 107 6.62 -17.46 -41.14
CA PRO A 107 5.51 -16.61 -40.70
C PRO A 107 4.43 -17.41 -39.96
N VAL A 108 3.82 -16.81 -38.93
CA VAL A 108 2.76 -17.46 -38.14
C VAL A 108 1.58 -17.81 -39.04
N GLN A 109 1.12 -19.06 -38.93
CA GLN A 109 0.00 -19.55 -39.73
C GLN A 109 -1.34 -19.28 -39.03
N SER A 110 -2.34 -18.87 -39.81
CA SER A 110 -3.73 -18.83 -39.35
C SER A 110 -4.24 -20.25 -39.13
N GLU A 111 -5.03 -20.47 -38.08
CA GLU A 111 -5.76 -21.74 -37.84
C GLU A 111 -4.88 -22.98 -37.56
N ASN A 112 -3.69 -22.81 -36.97
CA ASN A 112 -2.79 -23.92 -36.62
C ASN A 112 -2.34 -23.88 -35.14
N PRO A 113 -3.15 -24.41 -34.20
CA PRO A 113 -2.82 -24.41 -32.76
C PRO A 113 -1.53 -25.12 -32.40
N ASP A 114 -1.13 -26.13 -33.18
CA ASP A 114 0.12 -26.85 -32.95
C ASP A 114 1.34 -26.01 -33.33
N ASP A 115 1.23 -25.12 -34.34
CA ASP A 115 2.27 -24.12 -34.65
C ASP A 115 2.40 -23.10 -33.51
N TRP A 116 1.28 -22.56 -33.01
CA TRP A 116 1.27 -21.60 -31.90
C TRP A 116 1.88 -22.20 -30.63
N SER A 117 1.50 -23.44 -30.30
CA SER A 117 2.03 -24.17 -29.14
C SER A 117 3.54 -24.39 -29.23
N ILE A 118 4.07 -24.82 -30.39
CA ILE A 118 5.52 -25.00 -30.56
C ILE A 118 6.25 -23.66 -30.40
N ARG A 119 5.74 -22.58 -31.01
CA ARG A 119 6.36 -21.26 -30.90
C ARG A 119 6.32 -20.75 -29.47
N MET A 120 5.20 -20.93 -28.77
CA MET A 120 5.07 -20.57 -27.35
C MET A 120 6.16 -21.25 -26.50
N GLU A 121 6.41 -22.55 -26.72
CA GLU A 121 7.47 -23.26 -26.00
C GLU A 121 8.89 -22.76 -26.37
N VAL A 122 9.12 -22.35 -27.62
CA VAL A 122 10.37 -21.66 -28.01
C VAL A 122 10.50 -20.32 -27.27
N LEU A 123 9.44 -19.52 -27.21
CA LEU A 123 9.44 -18.22 -26.51
C LEU A 123 9.74 -18.39 -25.01
N LYS A 124 9.13 -19.39 -24.35
CA LYS A 124 9.43 -19.76 -22.95
C LYS A 124 10.89 -20.11 -22.77
N CYS A 125 11.46 -20.94 -23.65
CA CYS A 125 12.88 -21.29 -23.59
C CYS A 125 13.77 -20.05 -23.72
N LEU A 126 13.50 -19.18 -24.70
CA LEU A 126 14.23 -17.93 -24.90
C LEU A 126 14.16 -17.03 -23.65
N ASN A 127 12.97 -16.95 -23.03
CA ASN A 127 12.78 -16.16 -21.82
C ASN A 127 13.67 -16.65 -20.68
N GLN A 128 13.72 -17.97 -20.45
CA GLN A 128 14.61 -18.58 -19.46
C GLN A 128 16.10 -18.32 -19.75
N PHE A 129 16.52 -18.34 -21.02
CA PHE A 129 17.91 -18.01 -21.36
C PHE A 129 18.26 -16.57 -21.05
N ILE A 130 17.35 -15.64 -21.31
CA ILE A 130 17.59 -14.22 -21.05
C ILE A 130 17.65 -13.96 -19.53
N GLN A 131 16.69 -14.48 -18.77
CA GLN A 131 16.63 -14.25 -17.32
C GLN A 131 17.84 -14.86 -16.59
N ASN A 132 18.21 -16.10 -16.93
CA ASN A 132 19.24 -16.83 -16.19
C ASN A 132 20.66 -16.69 -16.79
N PHE A 133 20.77 -16.47 -18.09
CA PHE A 133 22.05 -16.56 -18.84
C PHE A 133 22.30 -15.38 -19.80
N SER A 134 21.74 -14.20 -19.51
CA SER A 134 21.84 -12.98 -20.35
C SER A 134 23.24 -12.68 -20.90
N SER A 135 24.31 -12.91 -20.12
CA SER A 135 25.69 -12.68 -20.56
C SER A 135 26.14 -13.60 -21.69
N LEU A 136 25.69 -14.85 -21.68
CA LEU A 136 26.03 -15.85 -22.69
C LEU A 136 25.14 -15.70 -23.92
N PHE A 137 23.88 -15.32 -23.71
CA PHE A 137 22.88 -15.20 -24.75
C PHE A 137 23.18 -14.05 -25.74
N LYS A 138 23.82 -12.97 -25.28
CA LYS A 138 24.12 -11.78 -26.11
C LYS A 138 24.82 -12.12 -27.44
N SER A 139 25.76 -13.07 -27.46
CA SER A 139 26.51 -13.39 -28.69
C SER A 139 25.70 -14.08 -29.77
N GLU A 140 24.59 -14.72 -29.41
CA GLU A 140 23.70 -15.44 -30.33
C GLU A 140 22.34 -14.73 -30.50
N PHE A 141 22.07 -13.68 -29.72
CA PHE A 141 20.80 -12.96 -29.77
C PHE A 141 20.51 -12.34 -31.15
N GLU A 142 21.53 -11.83 -31.83
CA GLU A 142 21.40 -11.25 -33.18
C GLU A 142 20.83 -12.24 -34.21
N VAL A 143 21.08 -13.55 -34.02
CA VAL A 143 20.54 -14.61 -34.89
C VAL A 143 19.03 -14.76 -34.72
N ILE A 144 18.54 -14.59 -33.50
CA ILE A 144 17.12 -14.76 -33.14
C ILE A 144 16.31 -13.49 -33.42
N LEU A 145 16.92 -12.31 -33.34
CA LEU A 145 16.19 -11.04 -33.38
C LEU A 145 15.33 -10.87 -34.64
N GLY A 146 15.87 -11.17 -35.83
CA GLY A 146 15.13 -11.09 -37.09
C GLY A 146 13.93 -12.06 -37.17
N PRO A 147 14.13 -13.37 -36.95
CA PRO A 147 13.06 -14.36 -36.86
C PRO A 147 12.00 -14.04 -35.81
N LEU A 148 12.42 -13.58 -34.63
CA LEU A 148 11.52 -13.18 -33.55
C LEU A 148 10.67 -11.97 -33.96
N TRP A 149 11.27 -10.97 -34.61
CA TRP A 149 10.54 -9.82 -35.14
C TRP A 149 9.54 -10.21 -36.22
N ASN A 150 9.91 -11.12 -37.12
CA ASN A 150 8.98 -11.65 -38.13
C ASN A 150 7.81 -12.40 -37.48
N THR A 151 8.08 -13.19 -36.43
CA THR A 151 7.02 -13.80 -35.62
C THR A 151 6.13 -12.73 -35.04
N PHE A 152 6.66 -11.71 -34.36
CA PHE A 152 5.89 -10.62 -33.77
C PHE A 152 4.96 -9.90 -34.76
N VAL A 153 5.50 -9.49 -35.91
CA VAL A 153 4.72 -8.78 -36.94
C VAL A 153 3.67 -9.70 -37.59
N SER A 154 4.04 -10.95 -37.90
CA SER A 154 3.08 -11.89 -38.52
C SER A 154 1.99 -12.34 -37.55
N SER A 155 2.30 -12.44 -36.26
CA SER A 155 1.34 -12.72 -35.18
C SER A 155 0.23 -11.68 -35.13
N LEU A 156 0.53 -10.39 -35.30
CA LEU A 156 -0.48 -9.34 -35.26
C LEU A 156 -1.57 -9.59 -36.31
N ARG A 157 -1.16 -9.90 -37.54
CA ARG A 157 -2.12 -10.16 -38.62
C ARG A 157 -3.02 -11.36 -38.32
N VAL A 158 -2.47 -12.42 -37.75
CA VAL A 158 -3.26 -13.60 -37.35
C VAL A 158 -4.20 -13.26 -36.21
N TYR A 159 -3.73 -12.49 -35.23
CA TYR A 159 -4.53 -12.03 -34.09
C TYR A 159 -5.68 -11.11 -34.50
N GLU A 160 -5.42 -10.17 -35.42
CA GLU A 160 -6.45 -9.29 -35.97
C GLU A 160 -7.56 -10.08 -36.67
N GLN A 161 -7.20 -11.07 -37.48
CA GLN A 161 -8.18 -11.88 -38.21
C GLN A 161 -8.95 -12.86 -37.33
N ALA A 162 -8.28 -13.49 -36.37
CA ALA A 162 -8.86 -14.56 -35.55
C ALA A 162 -9.60 -14.03 -34.33
N SER A 163 -9.01 -13.09 -33.58
CA SER A 163 -9.55 -12.64 -32.29
C SER A 163 -10.24 -11.27 -32.39
N ILE A 164 -9.73 -10.34 -33.20
CA ILE A 164 -10.28 -8.98 -33.29
C ILE A 164 -11.45 -8.92 -34.28
N GLU A 165 -11.35 -9.51 -35.47
CA GLU A 165 -12.41 -9.50 -36.49
C GLU A 165 -13.23 -10.80 -36.51
N GLY A 166 -12.74 -11.87 -35.87
CA GLY A 166 -13.38 -13.18 -35.84
C GLY A 166 -14.55 -13.25 -34.87
N THR A 167 -15.66 -13.88 -35.29
CA THR A 167 -16.90 -13.96 -34.48
C THR A 167 -16.93 -15.14 -33.51
N GLU A 168 -16.06 -16.15 -33.67
CA GLU A 168 -15.97 -17.32 -32.81
C GLU A 168 -14.49 -17.70 -32.62
N ASP A 169 -14.04 -17.84 -31.36
CA ASP A 169 -12.75 -18.49 -31.09
C ASP A 169 -12.92 -20.01 -31.19
N SER A 170 -12.64 -20.56 -32.37
CA SER A 170 -12.72 -22.00 -32.64
C SER A 170 -11.71 -22.85 -31.84
N TYR A 171 -10.82 -22.21 -31.08
CA TYR A 171 -9.70 -22.83 -30.38
C TYR A 171 -9.68 -22.54 -28.88
N GLU A 172 -10.68 -21.82 -28.36
CA GLU A 172 -10.85 -21.54 -26.93
C GLU A 172 -10.96 -22.84 -26.11
N GLY A 173 -10.35 -22.87 -24.92
CA GLY A 173 -10.44 -24.00 -23.99
C GLY A 173 -9.75 -25.28 -24.48
N ARG A 174 -8.86 -25.19 -25.48
CA ARG A 174 -7.98 -26.30 -25.85
C ARG A 174 -6.82 -26.38 -24.88
N TYR A 175 -6.64 -27.54 -24.29
CA TYR A 175 -5.50 -27.82 -23.42
C TYR A 175 -4.65 -28.93 -24.04
N ASP A 176 -3.35 -28.88 -23.81
CA ASP A 176 -2.47 -30.01 -24.09
C ASP A 176 -2.63 -31.13 -23.04
N SER A 177 -1.87 -32.21 -23.21
CA SER A 177 -1.87 -33.36 -22.27
C SER A 177 -1.46 -32.99 -20.85
N ASP A 178 -0.78 -31.84 -20.68
CA ASP A 178 -0.21 -31.36 -19.42
C ASP A 178 -1.10 -30.29 -18.77
N GLY A 179 -2.24 -29.96 -19.39
CA GLY A 179 -3.16 -28.92 -18.92
C GLY A 179 -2.74 -27.50 -19.28
N SER A 180 -1.77 -27.31 -20.18
CA SER A 180 -1.39 -25.99 -20.70
C SER A 180 -2.34 -25.58 -21.81
N GLU A 181 -2.85 -24.36 -21.74
CA GLU A 181 -3.75 -23.82 -22.74
C GLU A 181 -3.04 -23.63 -24.09
N LYS A 182 -3.70 -24.08 -25.17
CA LYS A 182 -3.27 -23.96 -26.57
C LYS A 182 -4.11 -22.88 -27.30
N SER A 183 -4.21 -21.70 -26.72
CA SER A 183 -4.91 -20.57 -27.32
C SER A 183 -3.94 -19.59 -27.99
N LEU A 184 -4.45 -18.85 -28.98
CA LEU A 184 -3.71 -17.77 -29.63
C LEU A 184 -3.37 -16.66 -28.63
N ASP A 185 -4.28 -16.39 -27.69
CA ASP A 185 -4.11 -15.41 -26.62
C ASP A 185 -2.94 -15.78 -25.69
N SER A 186 -2.84 -17.04 -25.25
CA SER A 186 -1.70 -17.53 -24.45
C SER A 186 -0.37 -17.36 -25.18
N PHE A 187 -0.35 -17.58 -26.49
CA PHE A 187 0.85 -17.39 -27.31
C PHE A 187 1.25 -15.90 -27.41
N VAL A 188 0.29 -14.99 -27.62
CA VAL A 188 0.55 -13.54 -27.66
C VAL A 188 1.02 -13.02 -26.31
N ILE A 189 0.43 -13.49 -25.21
CA ILE A 189 0.87 -13.17 -23.84
C ILE A 189 2.32 -13.60 -23.64
N GLN A 190 2.67 -14.84 -24.00
CA GLN A 190 4.05 -15.33 -23.87
C GLN A 190 5.05 -14.53 -24.73
N LEU A 191 4.60 -14.05 -25.89
CA LEU A 191 5.38 -13.19 -26.78
C LEU A 191 5.65 -11.83 -26.13
N PHE A 192 4.66 -11.23 -25.48
CA PHE A 192 4.85 -10.00 -24.71
C PHE A 192 5.76 -10.18 -23.50
N GLU A 193 5.64 -11.27 -22.75
CA GLU A 193 6.56 -11.57 -21.64
C GLU A 193 8.02 -11.65 -22.09
N LEU A 194 8.27 -12.27 -23.25
CA LEU A 194 9.62 -12.34 -23.81
C LEU A 194 10.12 -10.95 -24.20
N MET A 195 9.29 -10.15 -24.90
CA MET A 195 9.66 -8.79 -25.28
C MET A 195 9.91 -7.90 -24.06
N LEU A 196 9.09 -8.02 -23.02
CA LEU A 196 9.22 -7.30 -21.76
C LEU A 196 10.56 -7.65 -21.11
N THR A 197 10.90 -8.93 -21.05
CA THR A 197 12.18 -9.40 -20.51
C THR A 197 13.38 -8.91 -21.35
N ILE A 198 13.24 -8.81 -22.67
CA ILE A 198 14.28 -8.26 -23.55
C ILE A 198 14.49 -6.76 -23.28
N VAL A 199 13.40 -5.99 -23.19
CA VAL A 199 13.42 -4.54 -22.97
C VAL A 199 14.04 -4.22 -21.61
N GLY A 200 13.56 -4.86 -20.54
CA GLY A 200 14.05 -4.66 -19.16
C GLY A 200 15.47 -5.16 -18.92
N ASN A 201 16.08 -5.87 -19.87
CA ASN A 201 17.47 -6.27 -19.77
C ASN A 201 18.40 -5.17 -20.30
N SER A 202 19.16 -4.52 -19.42
CA SER A 202 20.08 -3.41 -19.77
C SER A 202 21.09 -3.69 -20.90
N ARG A 203 21.38 -4.96 -21.21
CA ARG A 203 22.28 -5.36 -22.31
C ARG A 203 21.56 -5.59 -23.62
N LEU A 204 20.38 -6.21 -23.58
CA LEU A 204 19.58 -6.53 -24.77
C LEU A 204 18.70 -5.35 -25.18
N GLY A 205 18.17 -4.59 -24.21
CA GLY A 205 17.42 -3.37 -24.45
C GLY A 205 18.16 -2.40 -25.36
N LYS A 206 19.49 -2.23 -25.17
CA LYS A 206 20.35 -1.40 -26.06
C LYS A 206 20.31 -1.81 -27.54
N VAL A 207 20.05 -3.07 -27.84
CA VAL A 207 19.90 -3.59 -29.22
C VAL A 207 18.50 -3.27 -29.78
N VAL A 208 17.50 -3.24 -28.90
CA VAL A 208 16.09 -3.00 -29.26
C VAL A 208 15.74 -1.52 -29.36
N VAL A 209 16.43 -0.62 -28.62
CA VAL A 209 16.18 0.84 -28.61
C VAL A 209 16.03 1.41 -30.03
N ALA A 210 16.87 1.01 -30.97
CA ALA A 210 16.83 1.52 -32.35
C ALA A 210 15.49 1.26 -33.07
N ASN A 211 14.75 0.24 -32.66
CA ASN A 211 13.45 -0.17 -33.24
C ASN A 211 12.29 0.00 -32.24
N VAL A 212 12.50 0.70 -31.11
CA VAL A 212 11.48 0.85 -30.06
C VAL A 212 10.18 1.49 -30.59
N ARG A 213 10.27 2.42 -31.55
CA ARG A 213 9.11 3.06 -32.18
C ARG A 213 8.23 2.05 -32.92
N GLU A 214 8.83 1.11 -33.65
CA GLU A 214 8.06 0.05 -34.31
C GLU A 214 7.50 -0.94 -33.30
N LEU A 215 8.27 -1.29 -32.27
CA LEU A 215 7.81 -2.19 -31.20
C LEU A 215 6.53 -1.65 -30.56
N VAL A 216 6.55 -0.39 -30.13
CA VAL A 216 5.39 0.29 -29.56
C VAL A 216 4.23 0.36 -30.54
N TYR A 217 4.50 0.70 -31.81
CA TYR A 217 3.46 0.77 -32.84
C TYR A 217 2.71 -0.56 -32.97
N TYR A 218 3.41 -1.68 -33.09
CA TYR A 218 2.78 -3.00 -33.18
C TYR A 218 2.10 -3.40 -31.87
N THR A 219 2.72 -3.13 -30.71
CA THR A 219 2.12 -3.42 -29.40
C THR A 219 0.77 -2.75 -29.25
N ILE A 220 0.62 -1.45 -29.57
CA ILE A 220 -0.68 -0.75 -29.50
C ILE A 220 -1.75 -1.42 -30.37
N ALA A 221 -1.39 -1.97 -31.53
CA ALA A 221 -2.34 -2.66 -32.40
C ALA A 221 -2.88 -3.97 -31.81
N PHE A 222 -2.06 -4.69 -31.05
CA PHE A 222 -2.52 -5.88 -30.31
C PHE A 222 -3.48 -5.55 -29.17
N LEU A 223 -3.47 -4.30 -28.68
CA LEU A 223 -4.35 -3.88 -27.59
C LEU A 223 -5.80 -3.66 -28.03
N GLN A 224 -6.19 -3.91 -29.28
CA GLN A 224 -7.58 -3.74 -29.73
C GLN A 224 -8.54 -4.70 -29.02
N MET A 225 -9.77 -4.24 -28.77
CA MET A 225 -10.82 -5.08 -28.17
C MET A 225 -11.20 -6.23 -29.12
N THR A 226 -11.26 -7.44 -28.60
CA THR A 226 -11.72 -8.62 -29.34
C THR A 226 -13.24 -8.64 -29.50
N GLU A 227 -13.78 -9.35 -30.50
CA GLU A 227 -15.25 -9.53 -30.61
C GLU A 227 -15.83 -10.22 -29.36
N GLN A 228 -15.10 -11.17 -28.80
CA GLN A 228 -15.51 -11.88 -27.59
C GLN A 228 -15.62 -10.93 -26.39
N GLN A 229 -14.63 -10.05 -26.17
CA GLN A 229 -14.69 -9.02 -25.14
C GLN A 229 -15.88 -8.08 -25.36
N VAL A 230 -16.06 -7.59 -26.60
CA VAL A 230 -17.20 -6.72 -26.94
C VAL A 230 -18.53 -7.40 -26.63
N HIS A 231 -18.70 -8.67 -26.97
CA HIS A 231 -19.92 -9.43 -26.70
C HIS A 231 -20.13 -9.64 -25.18
N THR A 232 -19.14 -10.18 -24.48
CA THR A 232 -19.21 -10.47 -23.03
C THR A 232 -19.51 -9.20 -22.24
N TRP A 233 -18.74 -8.13 -22.47
CA TRP A 233 -18.89 -6.86 -21.75
C TRP A 233 -20.17 -6.10 -22.10
N SER A 234 -20.80 -6.39 -23.25
CA SER A 234 -22.10 -5.79 -23.60
C SER A 234 -23.26 -6.42 -22.82
N VAL A 235 -23.12 -7.68 -22.40
CA VAL A 235 -24.16 -8.43 -21.70
C VAL A 235 -23.95 -8.41 -20.19
N GLU A 236 -22.69 -8.37 -19.73
CA GLU A 236 -22.31 -8.47 -18.33
C GLU A 236 -21.42 -7.29 -17.90
N ALA A 237 -22.05 -6.27 -17.30
CA ALA A 237 -21.36 -5.05 -16.88
C ALA A 237 -20.38 -5.27 -15.73
N ASN A 238 -20.67 -6.19 -14.81
CA ASN A 238 -19.76 -6.54 -13.71
C ASN A 238 -18.47 -7.16 -14.24
N GLN A 239 -18.54 -8.07 -15.22
CA GLN A 239 -17.34 -8.62 -15.88
C GLN A 239 -16.53 -7.53 -16.59
N PHE A 240 -17.18 -6.56 -17.22
CA PHE A 240 -16.49 -5.41 -17.82
C PHE A 240 -15.75 -4.56 -16.78
N ILE A 241 -16.36 -4.34 -15.62
CA ILE A 241 -15.73 -3.58 -14.53
C ILE A 241 -14.54 -4.38 -13.98
N ALA A 242 -14.74 -5.66 -13.66
CA ALA A 242 -13.72 -6.56 -13.16
C ALA A 242 -12.53 -6.67 -14.13
N ASP A 243 -12.75 -6.92 -15.42
CA ASP A 243 -11.65 -7.07 -16.39
C ASP A 243 -10.83 -5.78 -16.62
N GLU A 244 -11.41 -4.61 -16.33
CA GLU A 244 -10.73 -3.32 -16.45
C GLU A 244 -10.05 -2.85 -15.14
N GLU A 245 -10.45 -3.38 -13.98
CA GLU A 245 -9.97 -2.97 -12.65
C GLU A 245 -9.10 -4.04 -11.97
N ASP A 246 -9.49 -5.31 -12.10
CA ASP A 246 -8.67 -6.43 -11.66
C ASP A 246 -7.53 -6.66 -12.65
N ALA A 247 -6.38 -7.11 -12.14
CA ALA A 247 -5.23 -7.52 -12.96
C ALA A 247 -5.51 -8.84 -13.69
N THR A 248 -6.65 -8.94 -14.41
CA THR A 248 -6.97 -10.05 -15.28
C THR A 248 -5.85 -10.17 -16.31
N TYR A 249 -5.17 -11.32 -16.27
CA TYR A 249 -4.03 -11.57 -17.13
C TYR A 249 -4.54 -11.79 -18.56
N SER A 250 -4.42 -10.75 -19.39
CA SER A 250 -4.90 -10.72 -20.77
C SER A 250 -3.82 -10.24 -21.71
N SER A 251 -3.97 -10.49 -23.01
CA SER A 251 -3.09 -9.93 -24.05
C SER A 251 -2.98 -8.41 -23.96
N ARG A 252 -4.08 -7.73 -23.63
CA ARG A 252 -4.13 -6.27 -23.44
C ARG A 252 -3.31 -5.84 -22.23
N THR A 253 -3.46 -6.50 -21.09
CA THR A 253 -2.72 -6.21 -19.85
C THR A 253 -1.23 -6.46 -20.05
N SER A 254 -0.84 -7.60 -20.61
CA SER A 254 0.57 -7.92 -20.90
C SER A 254 1.21 -6.96 -21.90
N GLY A 255 0.45 -6.49 -22.89
CA GLY A 255 0.92 -5.47 -23.82
C GLY A 255 1.14 -4.11 -23.15
N VAL A 256 0.27 -3.71 -22.22
CA VAL A 256 0.48 -2.49 -21.40
C VAL A 256 1.73 -2.61 -20.52
N LEU A 257 1.94 -3.76 -19.86
CA LEU A 257 3.16 -4.00 -19.07
C LEU A 257 4.43 -3.87 -19.92
N LEU A 258 4.41 -4.31 -21.18
CA LEU A 258 5.52 -4.11 -22.11
C LEU A 258 5.72 -2.61 -22.42
N LEU A 259 4.65 -1.85 -22.64
CA LEU A 259 4.77 -0.41 -22.89
C LEU A 259 5.29 0.35 -21.67
N GLU A 260 4.87 -0.04 -20.47
CA GLU A 260 5.38 0.49 -19.20
C GLU A 260 6.87 0.21 -19.05
N GLU A 261 7.30 -1.04 -19.32
CA GLU A 261 8.71 -1.40 -19.30
C GLU A 261 9.53 -0.62 -20.34
N VAL A 262 8.96 -0.30 -21.51
CA VAL A 262 9.59 0.56 -22.52
C VAL A 262 9.83 1.97 -21.99
N VAL A 263 8.88 2.55 -21.24
CA VAL A 263 9.04 3.86 -20.60
C VAL A 263 10.09 3.78 -19.50
N ASN A 264 10.03 2.77 -18.64
CA ASN A 264 10.96 2.59 -17.53
C ASN A 264 12.40 2.28 -17.97
N SER A 265 12.58 1.57 -19.08
CA SER A 265 13.91 1.18 -19.57
C SER A 265 14.58 2.23 -20.46
N PHE A 266 13.80 3.09 -21.14
CA PHE A 266 14.32 4.02 -22.16
C PHE A 266 13.94 5.49 -21.92
N ASP A 267 13.34 5.81 -20.78
CA ASP A 267 12.97 7.15 -20.35
C ASP A 267 12.26 7.97 -21.46
N GLY A 268 12.76 9.16 -21.77
CA GLY A 268 12.21 10.05 -22.79
C GLY A 268 12.13 9.45 -24.20
N GLU A 269 13.05 8.56 -24.60
CA GLU A 269 12.95 7.87 -25.91
C GLU A 269 11.74 6.92 -25.94
N GLY A 270 11.48 6.23 -24.83
CA GLY A 270 10.28 5.39 -24.65
C GLY A 270 9.00 6.22 -24.76
N ILE A 271 8.94 7.35 -24.05
CA ILE A 271 7.79 8.27 -24.07
C ILE A 271 7.53 8.84 -25.47
N LEU A 272 8.58 9.28 -26.19
CA LEU A 272 8.44 9.73 -27.58
C LEU A 272 7.89 8.62 -28.47
N ALA A 273 8.34 7.37 -28.28
CA ALA A 273 7.84 6.24 -29.05
C ALA A 273 6.34 6.00 -28.81
N ILE A 274 5.86 6.08 -27.55
CA ILE A 274 4.43 6.02 -27.23
C ILE A 274 3.65 7.12 -27.96
N ILE A 275 4.10 8.37 -27.84
CA ILE A 275 3.40 9.53 -28.42
C ILE A 275 3.37 9.45 -29.96
N ASP A 276 4.50 9.10 -30.59
CA ASP A 276 4.61 8.98 -32.04
C ASP A 276 3.72 7.85 -32.59
N ALA A 277 3.73 6.69 -31.94
CA ALA A 277 2.86 5.58 -32.32
C ALA A 277 1.38 5.93 -32.14
N ALA A 278 1.02 6.57 -31.03
CA ALA A 278 -0.35 7.04 -30.79
C ALA A 278 -0.81 8.05 -31.85
N LYS A 279 0.03 8.99 -32.28
CA LYS A 279 -0.26 9.91 -33.40
C LYS A 279 -0.50 9.20 -34.72
N GLN A 280 0.31 8.18 -35.01
CA GLN A 280 0.17 7.39 -36.23
C GLN A 280 -1.15 6.60 -36.22
N TRP A 281 -1.45 5.89 -35.14
CA TRP A 281 -2.69 5.12 -35.01
C TRP A 281 -3.93 6.00 -34.96
N PHE A 282 -3.84 7.18 -34.34
CA PHE A 282 -4.86 8.20 -34.42
C PHE A 282 -5.18 8.58 -35.88
N THR A 283 -4.15 8.89 -36.66
CA THR A 283 -4.33 9.26 -38.08
C THR A 283 -4.91 8.11 -38.90
N GLU A 284 -4.39 6.90 -38.71
CA GLU A 284 -4.87 5.69 -39.38
C GLU A 284 -6.34 5.38 -39.02
N SER A 285 -6.74 5.59 -37.76
CA SER A 285 -8.13 5.44 -37.33
C SER A 285 -9.08 6.38 -38.08
N GLN A 286 -8.65 7.62 -38.34
CA GLN A 286 -9.44 8.59 -39.11
C GLN A 286 -9.55 8.20 -40.58
N ILE A 287 -8.48 7.65 -41.16
CA ILE A 287 -8.50 7.14 -42.54
C ILE A 287 -9.49 5.97 -42.64
N ARG A 288 -9.44 5.03 -41.69
CA ARG A 288 -10.37 3.88 -41.62
C ARG A 288 -11.82 4.34 -41.45
N LYS A 289 -12.06 5.34 -40.60
CA LYS A 289 -13.39 5.97 -40.42
C LYS A 289 -13.90 6.60 -41.71
N ALA A 290 -13.07 7.39 -42.40
CA ALA A 290 -13.42 8.01 -43.67
C ALA A 290 -13.66 6.99 -44.79
N ALA A 291 -12.99 5.83 -44.73
CA ALA A 291 -13.21 4.70 -45.64
C ALA A 291 -14.46 3.87 -45.31
N GLY A 292 -15.15 4.14 -44.20
CA GLY A 292 -16.33 3.40 -43.76
C GLY A 292 -16.04 2.01 -43.20
N ASN A 293 -14.82 1.77 -42.68
CA ASN A 293 -14.48 0.50 -42.03
C ASN A 293 -15.18 0.41 -40.67
N ALA A 294 -15.98 -0.63 -40.43
CA ALA A 294 -16.73 -0.83 -39.19
C ALA A 294 -15.84 -0.97 -37.94
N SER A 295 -14.59 -1.42 -38.08
CA SER A 295 -13.64 -1.62 -36.96
C SER A 295 -12.75 -0.41 -36.66
N TRP A 296 -12.97 0.75 -37.31
CA TRP A 296 -12.13 1.95 -37.13
C TRP A 296 -11.97 2.38 -35.66
N TRP A 297 -13.03 2.19 -34.87
CA TRP A 297 -13.11 2.61 -33.47
C TRP A 297 -12.23 1.74 -32.54
N ARG A 298 -11.92 0.50 -32.91
CA ARG A 298 -11.14 -0.42 -32.06
C ARG A 298 -9.71 0.04 -31.86
N ILE A 299 -9.03 0.42 -32.95
CA ILE A 299 -7.67 0.95 -32.86
C ILE A 299 -7.63 2.32 -32.19
N ARG A 300 -8.71 3.10 -32.34
CA ARG A 300 -8.89 4.38 -31.62
C ARG A 300 -9.03 4.15 -30.11
N GLU A 301 -9.83 3.17 -29.70
CA GLU A 301 -9.97 2.74 -28.30
C GLU A 301 -8.64 2.22 -27.74
N ALA A 302 -7.95 1.35 -28.48
CA ALA A 302 -6.66 0.78 -28.07
C ALA A 302 -5.58 1.85 -27.86
N THR A 303 -5.57 2.88 -28.73
CA THR A 303 -4.66 4.02 -28.59
C THR A 303 -4.95 4.80 -27.31
N LEU A 304 -6.21 5.08 -27.01
CA LEU A 304 -6.62 5.75 -25.78
C LEU A 304 -6.37 4.88 -24.53
N PHE A 305 -6.56 3.57 -24.64
CA PHE A 305 -6.24 2.61 -23.59
C PHE A 305 -4.76 2.65 -23.25
N ALA A 306 -3.88 2.51 -24.25
CA ALA A 306 -2.43 2.59 -24.06
C ALA A 306 -1.99 3.89 -23.39
N LEU A 307 -2.50 5.03 -23.85
CA LEU A 307 -2.19 6.34 -23.25
C LEU A 307 -2.70 6.43 -21.81
N SER A 308 -3.94 6.02 -21.55
CA SER A 308 -4.55 6.12 -20.21
C SER A 308 -3.85 5.22 -19.19
N SER A 309 -3.46 4.01 -19.59
CA SER A 309 -2.73 3.07 -18.74
C SER A 309 -1.34 3.57 -18.36
N LEU A 310 -0.72 4.42 -19.20
CA LEU A 310 0.60 5.01 -18.97
C LEU A 310 0.53 6.46 -18.44
N SER A 311 -0.66 6.91 -18.03
CA SER A 311 -0.89 8.33 -17.71
C SER A 311 0.01 8.84 -16.58
N GLU A 312 0.30 8.02 -15.56
CA GLU A 312 1.19 8.40 -14.45
C GLU A 312 2.61 8.68 -14.96
N GLN A 313 3.21 7.72 -15.67
CA GLN A 313 4.56 7.87 -16.23
C GLN A 313 4.65 9.00 -17.27
N LEU A 314 3.57 9.23 -18.03
CA LEU A 314 3.49 10.30 -19.03
C LEU A 314 3.34 11.69 -18.42
N LEU A 315 2.79 11.82 -17.21
CA LEU A 315 2.59 13.09 -16.51
C LEU A 315 3.75 13.44 -15.57
N GLU A 316 4.38 12.46 -14.93
CA GLU A 316 5.54 12.66 -14.04
C GLU A 316 6.74 13.32 -14.74
N THR A 317 6.85 13.17 -16.06
CA THR A 317 7.91 13.80 -16.86
C THR A 317 7.82 15.32 -17.01
N GLU A 318 6.73 15.95 -16.54
CA GLU A 318 6.69 17.42 -16.42
C GLU A 318 7.70 17.95 -15.38
N GLU A 319 8.01 17.17 -14.35
CA GLU A 319 8.95 17.58 -13.29
C GLU A 319 10.42 17.46 -13.72
N SER A 320 10.72 16.56 -14.67
CA SER A 320 12.08 16.34 -15.21
C SER A 320 12.46 17.29 -16.36
N GLY A 321 11.57 18.19 -16.77
CA GLY A 321 11.83 19.19 -17.82
C GLY A 321 11.65 18.67 -19.26
N PHE A 322 10.98 17.53 -19.43
CA PHE A 322 10.64 16.96 -20.74
C PHE A 322 9.46 17.71 -21.38
N ASP A 323 9.48 17.91 -22.71
CA ASP A 323 8.46 18.71 -23.41
C ASP A 323 7.16 17.91 -23.65
N THR A 324 6.17 18.09 -22.76
CA THR A 324 4.84 17.45 -22.84
C THR A 324 3.90 18.11 -23.86
N SER A 325 4.32 19.16 -24.59
CA SER A 325 3.46 19.88 -25.54
C SER A 325 2.92 18.99 -26.67
N SER A 326 3.73 18.02 -27.08
CA SER A 326 3.42 17.03 -28.11
C SER A 326 2.28 16.09 -27.68
N LEU A 327 2.30 15.63 -26.43
CA LEU A 327 1.25 14.81 -25.81
C LEU A 327 -0.01 15.63 -25.62
N LYS A 328 0.12 16.84 -25.05
CA LYS A 328 -1.01 17.75 -24.86
C LYS A 328 -1.76 18.03 -26.16
N HIS A 329 -1.06 18.38 -27.23
CA HIS A 329 -1.70 18.64 -28.53
C HIS A 329 -2.42 17.39 -29.06
N LEU A 330 -1.81 16.21 -28.93
CA LEU A 330 -2.43 14.96 -29.36
C LEU A 330 -3.73 14.68 -28.58
N VAL A 331 -3.68 14.75 -27.25
CA VAL A 331 -4.83 14.47 -26.37
C VAL A 331 -5.96 15.49 -26.59
N GLU A 332 -5.64 16.79 -26.67
CA GLU A 332 -6.64 17.83 -26.97
C GLU A 332 -7.28 17.62 -28.35
N GLN A 333 -6.49 17.25 -29.36
CA GLN A 333 -7.01 16.96 -30.69
C GLN A 333 -7.94 15.74 -30.67
N ILE A 334 -7.54 14.65 -30.01
CA ILE A 334 -8.34 13.44 -29.88
C ILE A 334 -9.71 13.75 -29.28
N PHE A 335 -9.72 14.38 -28.11
CA PHE A 335 -10.95 14.66 -27.38
C PHE A 335 -11.84 15.70 -28.08
N THR A 336 -11.25 16.67 -28.77
CA THR A 336 -12.03 17.64 -29.56
C THR A 336 -12.77 16.94 -30.70
N GLU A 337 -12.10 16.06 -31.44
CA GLU A 337 -12.71 15.32 -32.55
C GLU A 337 -13.72 14.28 -32.06
N ASP A 338 -13.42 13.61 -30.95
CA ASP A 338 -14.26 12.53 -30.41
C ASP A 338 -15.48 13.03 -29.62
N SER A 339 -15.52 14.32 -29.25
CA SER A 339 -16.70 14.96 -28.64
C SER A 339 -17.97 14.90 -29.51
N LEU A 340 -17.80 14.63 -30.81
CA LEU A 340 -18.89 14.53 -31.79
C LEU A 340 -19.42 13.11 -31.98
N ILE A 341 -18.83 12.11 -31.33
CA ILE A 341 -19.24 10.70 -31.44
C ILE A 341 -20.54 10.49 -30.66
N ASP A 342 -21.50 9.78 -31.28
CA ASP A 342 -22.72 9.38 -30.59
C ASP A 342 -22.40 8.27 -29.56
N PRO A 343 -22.69 8.48 -28.25
CA PRO A 343 -22.49 7.45 -27.22
C PRO A 343 -23.27 6.16 -27.47
N LEU A 344 -24.31 6.17 -28.31
CA LEU A 344 -25.08 4.98 -28.67
C LEU A 344 -24.43 4.12 -29.75
N GLU A 345 -23.58 4.72 -30.61
CA GLU A 345 -23.01 4.02 -31.76
C GLU A 345 -21.75 3.22 -31.37
N TYR A 346 -20.89 3.79 -30.52
CA TYR A 346 -19.63 3.18 -30.09
C TYR A 346 -19.45 3.24 -28.55
N PRO A 347 -20.22 2.44 -27.79
CA PRO A 347 -20.30 2.58 -26.34
C PRO A 347 -18.96 2.35 -25.61
N PHE A 348 -18.13 1.41 -26.07
CA PHE A 348 -16.82 1.13 -25.46
C PHE A 348 -15.78 2.21 -25.75
N LEU A 349 -15.75 2.74 -26.98
CA LEU A 349 -14.89 3.89 -27.30
C LEU A 349 -15.28 5.10 -26.44
N TYR A 350 -16.59 5.36 -26.30
CA TYR A 350 -17.08 6.47 -25.49
C TYR A 350 -16.78 6.29 -24.00
N SER A 351 -16.91 5.05 -23.49
CA SER A 351 -16.47 4.68 -22.14
C SER A 351 -14.99 4.98 -21.93
N ARG A 352 -14.13 4.58 -22.88
CA ARG A 352 -12.70 4.83 -22.84
C ARG A 352 -12.37 6.32 -22.89
N ILE A 353 -13.08 7.10 -23.70
CA ILE A 353 -12.90 8.57 -23.76
C ILE A 353 -13.15 9.18 -22.38
N PHE A 354 -14.21 8.79 -21.67
CA PHE A 354 -14.47 9.29 -20.32
C PHE A 354 -13.32 8.98 -19.34
N THR A 355 -12.86 7.72 -19.31
CA THR A 355 -11.72 7.33 -18.47
C THR A 355 -10.46 8.11 -18.82
N SER A 356 -10.18 8.28 -20.13
CA SER A 356 -9.00 9.00 -20.61
C SER A 356 -9.04 10.48 -20.24
N VAL A 357 -10.21 11.13 -20.35
CA VAL A 357 -10.39 12.54 -19.97
C VAL A 357 -10.12 12.74 -18.49
N SER A 358 -10.54 11.81 -17.61
CA SER A 358 -10.20 11.92 -16.20
C SER A 358 -8.70 11.80 -15.92
N LYS A 359 -8.00 10.89 -16.61
CA LYS A 359 -6.55 10.69 -16.43
C LYS A 359 -5.71 11.86 -16.95
N PHE A 360 -6.17 12.55 -17.99
CA PHE A 360 -5.44 13.68 -18.60
C PHE A 360 -6.07 15.06 -18.29
N SER A 361 -6.80 15.19 -17.19
CA SER A 361 -7.52 16.42 -16.81
C SER A 361 -6.59 17.64 -16.70
N SER A 362 -5.34 17.45 -16.28
CA SER A 362 -4.31 18.49 -16.13
C SER A 362 -3.79 19.03 -17.47
N LEU A 363 -3.81 18.22 -18.54
CA LEU A 363 -3.25 18.60 -19.84
C LEU A 363 -4.26 19.34 -20.73
N ILE A 364 -5.55 19.09 -20.54
CA ILE A 364 -6.62 19.55 -21.45
C ILE A 364 -7.20 20.90 -21.04
N SER A 365 -7.76 21.63 -22.01
CA SER A 365 -8.44 22.89 -21.73
C SER A 365 -9.66 22.74 -20.80
N SER A 366 -9.86 23.72 -19.91
CA SER A 366 -11.03 23.77 -19.00
C SER A 366 -12.37 23.70 -19.75
N ALA A 367 -12.48 24.23 -20.96
CA ALA A 367 -13.72 24.16 -21.74
C ALA A 367 -14.07 22.72 -22.17
N LEU A 368 -13.04 21.94 -22.52
CA LEU A 368 -13.21 20.54 -22.92
C LEU A 368 -13.53 19.66 -21.72
N LEU A 369 -12.85 19.91 -20.59
CA LEU A 369 -13.12 19.23 -19.32
C LEU A 369 -14.57 19.46 -18.86
N GLU A 370 -15.04 20.71 -18.89
CA GLU A 370 -16.43 21.06 -18.56
C GLU A 370 -17.44 20.39 -19.50
N HIS A 371 -17.13 20.30 -20.79
CA HIS A 371 -17.97 19.59 -21.76
C HIS A 371 -18.11 18.10 -21.43
N PHE A 372 -16.99 17.40 -21.18
CA PHE A 372 -17.04 15.98 -20.85
C PHE A 372 -17.63 15.70 -19.47
N LEU A 373 -17.41 16.58 -18.49
CA LEU A 373 -18.07 16.51 -17.19
C LEU A 373 -19.60 16.59 -17.35
N TYR A 374 -20.10 17.57 -18.11
CA TYR A 374 -21.51 17.70 -18.43
C TYR A 374 -22.05 16.46 -19.16
N SER A 375 -21.30 15.94 -20.14
CA SER A 375 -21.67 14.75 -20.89
C SER A 375 -21.72 13.50 -20.02
N ALA A 376 -20.81 13.35 -19.04
CA ALA A 376 -20.81 12.24 -18.08
C ALA A 376 -22.02 12.33 -17.15
N MET A 377 -22.30 13.51 -16.57
CA MET A 377 -23.50 13.72 -15.75
C MET A 377 -24.78 13.41 -16.53
N LYS A 378 -24.87 13.84 -17.78
CA LYS A 378 -26.01 13.56 -18.66
C LYS A 378 -26.12 12.07 -18.99
N ALA A 379 -25.02 11.38 -19.27
CA ALA A 379 -25.01 9.95 -19.60
C ALA A 379 -25.60 9.09 -18.48
N ILE A 380 -25.33 9.42 -17.21
CA ILE A 380 -25.94 8.73 -16.05
C ILE A 380 -27.47 8.89 -16.04
N THR A 381 -28.00 10.04 -16.47
CA THR A 381 -29.45 10.30 -16.51
C THR A 381 -30.16 9.73 -17.73
N MET A 382 -29.42 9.28 -18.74
CA MET A 382 -29.96 8.77 -20.00
C MET A 382 -30.04 7.24 -20.02
N ASP A 383 -30.91 6.72 -20.89
CA ASP A 383 -30.96 5.29 -21.21
C ASP A 383 -29.88 4.97 -22.26
N VAL A 384 -28.63 4.87 -21.79
CA VAL A 384 -27.45 4.52 -22.59
C VAL A 384 -26.94 3.12 -22.20
N PRO A 385 -26.19 2.45 -23.09
CA PRO A 385 -25.62 1.13 -22.81
C PRO A 385 -24.77 1.11 -21.52
N PRO A 386 -24.73 -0.03 -20.80
CA PRO A 386 -23.97 -0.15 -19.54
C PRO A 386 -22.51 0.32 -19.62
N PRO A 387 -21.72 0.03 -20.68
CA PRO A 387 -20.33 0.49 -20.76
C PRO A 387 -20.19 2.02 -20.71
N VAL A 388 -21.15 2.75 -21.28
CA VAL A 388 -21.17 4.23 -21.26
C VAL A 388 -21.43 4.74 -19.85
N LYS A 389 -22.33 4.10 -19.09
CA LYS A 389 -22.58 4.45 -17.69
C LYS A 389 -21.37 4.15 -16.81
N VAL A 390 -20.68 3.03 -17.03
CA VAL A 390 -19.43 2.67 -16.35
C VAL A 390 -18.35 3.75 -16.57
N GLY A 391 -18.11 4.12 -17.84
CA GLY A 391 -17.15 5.18 -18.16
C GLY A 391 -17.54 6.53 -17.55
N ALA A 392 -18.84 6.87 -17.58
CA ALA A 392 -19.35 8.09 -16.96
C ALA A 392 -19.14 8.10 -15.42
N CYS A 393 -19.41 6.99 -14.74
CA CYS A 393 -19.11 6.83 -13.30
C CYS A 393 -17.63 7.08 -13.01
N ARG A 394 -16.72 6.40 -13.74
CA ARG A 394 -15.26 6.59 -13.58
C ARG A 394 -14.81 8.03 -13.81
N ALA A 395 -15.33 8.69 -14.85
CA ALA A 395 -15.03 10.10 -15.08
C ALA A 395 -15.57 10.99 -13.95
N LEU A 396 -16.79 10.75 -13.48
CA LEU A 396 -17.40 11.56 -12.42
C LEU A 396 -16.68 11.41 -11.08
N SER A 397 -16.28 10.18 -10.70
CA SER A 397 -15.51 9.93 -9.47
C SER A 397 -14.24 10.77 -9.41
N ASN A 398 -13.56 10.94 -10.54
CA ASN A 398 -12.30 11.68 -10.63
C ASN A 398 -12.49 13.18 -10.88
N LEU A 399 -13.49 13.59 -11.68
CA LEU A 399 -13.63 14.98 -12.13
C LEU A 399 -14.52 15.84 -11.24
N LEU A 400 -15.50 15.26 -10.53
CA LEU A 400 -16.41 16.02 -9.66
C LEU A 400 -15.71 16.73 -8.49
N PRO A 401 -14.71 16.13 -7.79
CA PRO A 401 -14.06 16.79 -6.66
C PRO A 401 -13.38 18.12 -7.01
N GLU A 402 -12.89 18.26 -8.25
CA GLU A 402 -12.18 19.45 -8.75
C GLU A 402 -13.07 20.38 -9.61
N ALA A 403 -14.34 20.00 -9.82
CA ALA A 403 -15.24 20.73 -10.70
C ALA A 403 -15.70 22.07 -10.11
N LYS A 404 -16.00 23.03 -10.99
CA LYS A 404 -16.60 24.31 -10.59
C LYS A 404 -18.02 24.11 -10.09
N ASN A 405 -18.32 24.64 -8.91
CA ASN A 405 -19.62 24.50 -8.25
C ASN A 405 -20.80 24.91 -9.14
N GLU A 406 -20.69 25.96 -9.97
CA GLU A 406 -21.84 26.43 -10.77
C GLU A 406 -22.36 25.36 -11.76
N ILE A 407 -21.46 24.57 -12.32
CA ILE A 407 -21.79 23.53 -13.31
C ILE A 407 -22.47 22.37 -12.59
N VAL A 408 -21.87 21.89 -11.50
CA VAL A 408 -22.34 20.77 -10.70
C VAL A 408 -23.75 21.04 -10.15
N GLN A 409 -23.98 22.20 -9.54
CA GLN A 409 -25.25 22.52 -8.88
C GLN A 409 -26.46 22.50 -9.83
N SER A 410 -26.27 22.84 -11.11
CA SER A 410 -27.36 22.87 -12.09
C SER A 410 -27.93 21.49 -12.44
N GLN A 411 -27.15 20.42 -12.25
CA GLN A 411 -27.50 19.04 -12.62
C GLN A 411 -27.51 18.06 -11.43
N LEU A 412 -27.08 18.51 -10.25
CA LEU A 412 -26.89 17.67 -9.07
C LEU A 412 -28.14 16.88 -8.66
N LEU A 413 -29.33 17.48 -8.78
CA LEU A 413 -30.60 16.79 -8.50
C LEU A 413 -30.82 15.58 -9.42
N GLY A 414 -30.60 15.77 -10.71
CA GLY A 414 -30.74 14.70 -11.70
C GLY A 414 -29.70 13.60 -11.48
N LEU A 415 -28.46 13.99 -11.19
CA LEU A 415 -27.37 13.07 -10.90
C LEU A 415 -27.68 12.20 -9.66
N PHE A 416 -28.06 12.80 -8.52
CA PHE A 416 -28.40 12.04 -7.33
C PHE A 416 -29.60 11.12 -7.54
N SER A 417 -30.63 11.57 -8.25
CA SER A 417 -31.79 10.73 -8.56
C SER A 417 -31.38 9.50 -9.38
N SER A 418 -30.51 9.68 -10.38
CA SER A 418 -30.11 8.59 -11.26
C SER A 418 -29.07 7.67 -10.63
N LEU A 419 -28.12 8.18 -9.84
CA LEU A 419 -27.17 7.35 -9.09
C LEU A 419 -27.86 6.53 -8.01
N THR A 420 -28.83 7.09 -7.29
CA THR A 420 -29.60 6.33 -6.29
C THR A 420 -30.47 5.25 -6.93
N ASP A 421 -31.03 5.50 -8.12
CA ASP A 421 -31.74 4.48 -8.90
C ASP A 421 -30.79 3.39 -9.42
N LEU A 422 -29.62 3.78 -9.95
CA LEU A 422 -28.60 2.84 -10.42
C LEU A 422 -28.09 1.95 -9.29
N LEU A 423 -27.90 2.52 -8.10
CA LEU A 423 -27.48 1.79 -6.90
C LEU A 423 -28.48 0.71 -6.48
N ASN A 424 -29.78 0.90 -6.70
CA ASN A 424 -30.80 -0.11 -6.40
C ASN A 424 -30.74 -1.32 -7.34
N HIS A 425 -30.11 -1.19 -8.51
CA HIS A 425 -29.98 -2.23 -9.53
C HIS A 425 -28.56 -2.78 -9.64
N ALA A 426 -27.59 -2.14 -8.99
CA ALA A 426 -26.18 -2.54 -8.98
C ALA A 426 -25.94 -3.73 -8.05
N SER A 427 -24.96 -4.57 -8.40
CA SER A 427 -24.47 -5.67 -7.59
C SER A 427 -22.95 -5.81 -7.77
N ASP A 428 -22.29 -6.44 -6.80
CA ASP A 428 -20.86 -6.79 -6.88
C ASP A 428 -20.00 -5.57 -7.28
N GLU A 429 -19.21 -5.64 -8.35
CA GLU A 429 -18.29 -4.57 -8.78
C GLU A 429 -19.02 -3.27 -9.15
N SER A 430 -20.20 -3.36 -9.79
CA SER A 430 -20.99 -2.18 -10.12
C SER A 430 -21.54 -1.46 -8.89
N LEU A 431 -21.74 -2.17 -7.77
CA LEU A 431 -22.21 -1.55 -6.52
C LEU A 431 -21.12 -0.62 -5.96
N HIS A 432 -19.89 -1.11 -5.88
CA HIS A 432 -18.72 -0.37 -5.41
C HIS A 432 -18.50 0.89 -6.26
N MET A 433 -18.46 0.76 -7.59
CA MET A 433 -18.26 1.90 -8.49
C MET A 433 -19.34 2.98 -8.36
N VAL A 434 -20.61 2.60 -8.15
CA VAL A 434 -21.71 3.56 -7.96
C VAL A 434 -21.62 4.25 -6.61
N LEU A 435 -21.20 3.54 -5.55
CA LEU A 435 -20.94 4.13 -4.23
C LEU A 435 -19.79 5.16 -4.30
N ASP A 436 -18.70 4.85 -5.01
CA ASP A 436 -17.58 5.79 -5.22
C ASP A 436 -17.99 7.02 -6.00
N THR A 437 -18.78 6.84 -7.07
CA THR A 437 -19.30 7.96 -7.87
C THR A 437 -20.19 8.86 -7.02
N LEU A 438 -21.01 8.25 -6.15
CA LEU A 438 -21.88 8.97 -5.25
C LEU A 438 -21.09 9.68 -4.14
N LEU A 439 -20.01 9.09 -3.63
CA LEU A 439 -19.09 9.73 -2.69
C LEU A 439 -18.51 11.02 -3.30
N ALA A 440 -18.01 10.95 -4.54
CA ALA A 440 -17.51 12.12 -5.26
C ALA A 440 -18.61 13.18 -5.49
N ALA A 441 -19.81 12.75 -5.86
CA ALA A 441 -20.95 13.65 -6.04
C ALA A 441 -21.40 14.33 -4.73
N VAL A 442 -21.35 13.62 -3.59
CA VAL A 442 -21.64 14.18 -2.27
C VAL A 442 -20.60 15.23 -1.88
N LYS A 443 -19.30 14.95 -2.08
CA LYS A 443 -18.21 15.90 -1.82
C LYS A 443 -18.34 17.17 -2.66
N ALA A 444 -18.62 17.03 -3.96
CA ALA A 444 -18.87 18.17 -4.85
C ALA A 444 -20.17 18.92 -4.53
N GLY A 445 -21.18 18.22 -4.01
CA GLY A 445 -22.51 18.73 -3.68
C GLY A 445 -22.65 19.36 -2.28
N HIS A 446 -21.55 19.64 -1.57
CA HIS A 446 -21.58 20.05 -0.15
C HIS A 446 -22.42 21.32 0.14
N GLU A 447 -22.59 22.22 -0.82
CA GLU A 447 -23.44 23.42 -0.66
C GLU A 447 -24.95 23.09 -0.62
N SER A 448 -25.35 21.92 -1.13
CA SER A 448 -26.74 21.46 -1.27
C SER A 448 -27.12 20.45 -0.18
N SER A 449 -26.83 20.77 1.08
CA SER A 449 -27.01 19.90 2.26
C SER A 449 -28.41 19.27 2.36
N THR A 450 -29.47 20.02 2.01
CA THR A 450 -30.86 19.53 2.05
C THR A 450 -31.13 18.44 1.01
N LEU A 451 -30.55 18.55 -0.19
CA LEU A 451 -30.71 17.55 -1.25
C LEU A 451 -29.98 16.26 -0.90
N VAL A 452 -28.73 16.39 -0.44
CA VAL A 452 -27.90 15.26 -0.03
C VAL A 452 -28.57 14.49 1.13
N GLU A 453 -29.02 15.21 2.17
CA GLU A 453 -29.66 14.58 3.32
C GLU A 453 -30.96 13.84 2.96
N HIS A 454 -31.83 14.45 2.15
CA HIS A 454 -33.13 13.87 1.85
C HIS A 454 -33.07 12.73 0.83
N MET A 455 -32.17 12.79 -0.16
CA MET A 455 -32.12 11.82 -1.24
C MET A 455 -31.09 10.71 -1.00
N VAL A 456 -29.91 11.06 -0.49
CA VAL A 456 -28.78 10.14 -0.44
C VAL A 456 -28.77 9.37 0.87
N SER A 457 -28.92 10.05 2.02
CA SER A 457 -28.81 9.41 3.34
C SER A 457 -29.76 8.21 3.53
N PRO A 458 -31.05 8.25 3.16
CA PRO A 458 -31.94 7.10 3.35
C PRO A 458 -31.55 5.88 2.49
N VAL A 459 -31.08 6.13 1.27
CA VAL A 459 -30.71 5.07 0.33
C VAL A 459 -29.44 4.37 0.82
N ILE A 460 -28.42 5.13 1.24
CA ILE A 460 -27.16 4.56 1.72
C ILE A 460 -27.32 3.83 3.04
N LEU A 461 -28.17 4.33 3.95
CA LEU A 461 -28.50 3.58 5.16
C LEU A 461 -29.20 2.25 4.85
N ASN A 462 -30.03 2.21 3.80
CA ASN A 462 -30.70 0.98 3.38
C ASN A 462 -29.71 -0.01 2.74
N VAL A 463 -28.80 0.47 1.87
CA VAL A 463 -27.74 -0.35 1.26
C VAL A 463 -26.84 -0.92 2.35
N TRP A 464 -26.32 -0.07 3.23
CA TRP A 464 -25.52 -0.52 4.37
C TRP A 464 -26.26 -1.55 5.22
N ALA A 465 -27.52 -1.29 5.62
CA ALA A 465 -28.32 -2.22 6.42
C ALA A 465 -28.58 -3.57 5.72
N SER A 466 -28.64 -3.59 4.39
CA SER A 466 -28.87 -4.80 3.59
C SER A 466 -27.59 -5.60 3.37
N HIS A 467 -26.43 -4.92 3.38
CA HIS A 467 -25.11 -5.49 3.08
C HIS A 467 -24.14 -5.50 4.27
N VAL A 468 -24.58 -5.33 5.52
CA VAL A 468 -23.71 -5.34 6.72
C VAL A 468 -22.82 -6.60 6.83
N SER A 469 -23.22 -7.71 6.19
CA SER A 469 -22.42 -8.95 6.18
C SER A 469 -21.20 -8.90 5.27
N ASP A 470 -21.19 -7.99 4.29
CA ASP A 470 -20.12 -7.81 3.33
C ASP A 470 -19.19 -6.68 3.81
N PRO A 471 -17.92 -6.99 4.10
CA PRO A 471 -16.90 -6.02 4.47
C PRO A 471 -16.76 -4.84 3.51
N PHE A 472 -16.69 -5.12 2.21
CA PHE A 472 -16.27 -4.13 1.22
C PHE A 472 -17.38 -3.12 0.97
N THR A 473 -18.60 -3.60 0.69
CA THR A 473 -19.77 -2.72 0.54
C THR A 473 -20.00 -1.87 1.78
N SER A 474 -19.71 -2.43 2.96
CA SER A 474 -19.82 -1.68 4.21
C SER A 474 -18.75 -0.61 4.35
N ILE A 475 -17.55 -0.74 3.77
CA ILE A 475 -16.56 0.35 3.74
C ILE A 475 -17.13 1.52 2.94
N ASP A 476 -17.50 1.27 1.69
CA ASP A 476 -17.83 2.34 0.75
C ASP A 476 -19.10 3.08 1.17
N ALA A 477 -20.11 2.35 1.65
CA ALA A 477 -21.32 2.97 2.19
C ALA A 477 -21.01 3.89 3.39
N LEU A 478 -20.01 3.54 4.20
CA LEU A 478 -19.60 4.35 5.35
C LEU A 478 -18.78 5.56 4.94
N GLU A 479 -17.95 5.46 3.91
CA GLU A 479 -17.24 6.61 3.36
C GLU A 479 -18.22 7.64 2.78
N VAL A 480 -19.29 7.20 2.11
CA VAL A 480 -20.36 8.09 1.66
C VAL A 480 -21.04 8.77 2.84
N LEU A 481 -21.40 8.02 3.90
CA LEU A 481 -22.00 8.59 5.11
C LEU A 481 -21.04 9.55 5.84
N GLU A 482 -19.73 9.30 5.79
CA GLU A 482 -18.70 10.19 6.32
C GLU A 482 -18.64 11.51 5.56
N ALA A 483 -18.66 11.46 4.23
CA ALA A 483 -18.75 12.65 3.40
C ALA A 483 -20.04 13.43 3.68
N ILE A 484 -21.19 12.77 3.84
CA ILE A 484 -22.45 13.45 4.20
C ILE A 484 -22.33 14.16 5.55
N LYS A 485 -21.74 13.52 6.55
CA LYS A 485 -21.60 14.14 7.88
C LYS A 485 -20.59 15.29 7.89
N SER A 486 -19.63 15.34 6.97
CA SER A 486 -18.75 16.51 6.81
C SER A 486 -19.49 17.76 6.32
N ILE A 487 -20.69 17.61 5.75
CA ILE A 487 -21.50 18.72 5.23
C ILE A 487 -22.21 19.47 6.37
N PRO A 488 -22.05 20.81 6.47
CA PRO A 488 -22.74 21.61 7.47
C PRO A 488 -24.27 21.45 7.43
N GLY A 489 -24.86 21.11 8.58
CA GLY A 489 -26.30 20.94 8.75
C GLY A 489 -26.84 19.52 8.52
N CYS A 490 -26.05 18.59 7.96
CA CYS A 490 -26.47 17.21 7.72
C CYS A 490 -26.33 16.30 8.94
N ILE A 491 -25.49 16.65 9.92
CA ILE A 491 -25.19 15.81 11.08
C ILE A 491 -26.41 15.49 11.95
N HIS A 492 -27.25 16.48 12.29
CA HIS A 492 -28.42 16.26 13.15
C HIS A 492 -29.48 15.37 12.47
N PRO A 493 -29.89 15.65 11.22
CA PRO A 493 -30.81 14.77 10.50
C PRO A 493 -30.26 13.35 10.33
N LEU A 494 -28.97 13.22 9.98
CA LEU A 494 -28.32 11.93 9.79
C LEU A 494 -28.36 11.10 11.08
N VAL A 495 -27.97 11.69 12.21
CA VAL A 495 -28.03 11.04 13.53
C VAL A 495 -29.46 10.66 13.89
N SER A 496 -30.44 11.54 13.65
CA SER A 496 -31.84 11.24 13.90
C SER A 496 -32.36 10.05 13.08
N ARG A 497 -31.80 9.80 11.89
CA ARG A 497 -32.15 8.64 11.05
C ARG A 497 -31.42 7.38 11.46
N ILE A 498 -30.16 7.47 11.84
CA ILE A 498 -29.33 6.33 12.24
C ILE A 498 -29.79 5.75 13.59
N LEU A 499 -30.09 6.61 14.56
CA LEU A 499 -30.41 6.22 15.94
C LEU A 499 -31.54 5.17 16.07
N PRO A 500 -32.66 5.24 15.32
CA PRO A 500 -33.70 4.20 15.32
C PRO A 500 -33.26 2.82 14.84
N TYR A 501 -32.27 2.72 13.94
CA TYR A 501 -31.73 1.43 13.50
C TYR A 501 -30.74 0.89 14.52
N ILE A 502 -29.95 1.77 15.14
CA ILE A 502 -28.91 1.43 16.11
C ILE A 502 -29.49 1.07 17.49
N GLY A 503 -30.39 1.88 18.06
CA GLY A 503 -30.93 1.68 19.41
C GLY A 503 -31.47 0.27 19.71
N PRO A 504 -32.30 -0.34 18.84
CA PRO A 504 -32.80 -1.70 19.04
C PRO A 504 -31.74 -2.79 18.91
N ILE A 505 -30.76 -2.61 18.02
CA ILE A 505 -29.57 -3.47 17.89
C ILE A 505 -28.75 -3.41 19.19
N LEU A 506 -28.68 -2.23 19.81
CA LEU A 506 -27.98 -2.03 21.07
C LEU A 506 -28.71 -2.64 22.30
N ILE A 507 -30.04 -2.63 22.33
CA ILE A 507 -30.80 -3.00 23.54
C ILE A 507 -31.00 -4.53 23.66
N LYS A 508 -30.84 -5.31 22.57
CA LYS A 508 -30.72 -6.78 22.60
C LYS A 508 -29.26 -7.15 22.33
N PRO A 509 -28.54 -7.83 23.25
CA PRO A 509 -27.10 -8.04 23.12
C PRO A 509 -26.80 -9.11 22.06
N GLN A 510 -26.82 -8.72 20.79
CA GLN A 510 -26.03 -9.29 19.70
C GLN A 510 -25.65 -8.13 18.75
N GLY A 511 -24.46 -7.56 18.97
CA GLY A 511 -23.77 -6.60 18.10
C GLY A 511 -24.06 -5.13 18.42
N GLN A 512 -23.05 -4.31 18.75
CA GLN A 512 -23.24 -2.92 19.23
C GLN A 512 -21.94 -2.03 19.22
N ALA A 513 -22.04 -0.73 19.54
CA ALA A 513 -21.45 0.45 18.82
C ALA A 513 -20.09 1.08 19.24
N ASP A 514 -19.45 1.85 18.31
CA ASP A 514 -18.26 2.74 18.49
C ASP A 514 -18.36 4.24 18.10
N GLY A 515 -18.40 5.15 19.10
CA GLY A 515 -17.62 6.41 19.19
C GLY A 515 -17.89 7.60 18.26
N LEU A 516 -17.92 8.83 18.81
CA LEU A 516 -18.33 10.09 18.13
C LEU A 516 -17.39 11.26 18.43
N ASN A 517 -17.22 12.18 17.49
CA ASN A 517 -16.69 13.54 17.70
C ASN A 517 -17.68 14.59 17.15
N ALA A 518 -18.84 14.64 17.78
CA ALA A 518 -19.96 15.46 17.37
C ALA A 518 -20.06 16.75 18.22
N PRO A 519 -20.84 17.76 17.79
CA PRO A 519 -21.34 18.79 18.69
C PRO A 519 -21.89 18.16 19.99
N ALA A 520 -21.67 18.80 21.15
CA ALA A 520 -21.95 18.19 22.46
C ALA A 520 -23.40 17.70 22.63
N ASP A 521 -24.35 18.33 21.95
CA ASP A 521 -25.75 17.94 21.89
C ASP A 521 -26.02 16.68 21.05
N VAL A 522 -25.23 16.42 20.01
CA VAL A 522 -25.25 15.17 19.25
C VAL A 522 -24.61 14.03 20.05
N VAL A 523 -23.48 14.27 20.72
CA VAL A 523 -22.85 13.28 21.61
C VAL A 523 -23.83 12.87 22.71
N LYS A 524 -24.55 13.85 23.27
CA LYS A 524 -25.61 13.60 24.26
C LYS A 524 -26.77 12.77 23.70
N ALA A 525 -27.26 13.06 22.50
CA ALA A 525 -28.36 12.30 21.89
C ALA A 525 -28.00 10.82 21.70
N ILE A 526 -26.73 10.53 21.40
CA ILE A 526 -26.26 9.16 21.23
C ILE A 526 -25.93 8.53 22.58
N TYR A 527 -25.37 9.28 23.52
CA TYR A 527 -25.20 8.86 24.91
C TYR A 527 -26.51 8.33 25.51
N ASP A 528 -27.62 9.06 25.33
CA ASP A 528 -28.94 8.70 25.85
C ASP A 528 -29.45 7.35 25.30
N VAL A 529 -29.00 6.95 24.11
CA VAL A 529 -29.43 5.70 23.44
C VAL A 529 -28.47 4.54 23.69
N SER A 530 -27.15 4.78 23.71
CA SER A 530 -26.14 3.73 23.59
C SER A 530 -25.20 3.55 24.77
N PHE A 531 -24.99 4.58 25.61
CA PHE A 531 -23.94 4.57 26.62
C PHE A 531 -24.01 3.40 27.60
N ASN A 532 -25.20 3.14 28.16
CA ASN A 532 -25.41 2.02 29.09
C ASN A 532 -25.15 0.65 28.45
N ALA A 533 -25.41 0.55 27.14
CA ALA A 533 -25.28 -0.69 26.42
C ALA A 533 -23.80 -0.95 26.07
N VAL A 534 -23.04 0.10 25.73
CA VAL A 534 -21.56 0.06 25.60
C VAL A 534 -20.91 -0.39 26.91
N ILE A 535 -21.27 0.21 28.04
CA ILE A 535 -20.79 -0.24 29.37
C ILE A 535 -21.08 -1.71 29.60
N LYS A 536 -22.29 -2.16 29.24
CA LYS A 536 -22.70 -3.55 29.43
C LYS A 536 -21.87 -4.52 28.58
N ILE A 537 -21.55 -4.19 27.34
CA ILE A 537 -20.67 -5.00 26.48
C ILE A 537 -19.30 -5.14 27.12
N ILE A 538 -18.68 -4.01 27.51
CA ILE A 538 -17.35 -4.01 28.09
C ILE A 538 -17.32 -4.73 29.43
N LEU A 539 -18.44 -4.88 30.15
CA LEU A 539 -18.49 -5.61 31.42
C LEU A 539 -18.97 -7.06 31.32
N GLN A 540 -19.67 -7.45 30.24
CA GLN A 540 -20.33 -8.75 30.13
C GLN A 540 -19.96 -9.59 28.89
N SER A 541 -19.41 -8.99 27.83
CA SER A 541 -19.01 -9.74 26.64
C SER A 541 -17.70 -10.50 26.88
N ASP A 542 -17.56 -11.66 26.24
CA ASP A 542 -16.34 -12.46 26.19
C ASP A 542 -15.65 -12.38 24.81
N ASP A 543 -16.22 -11.64 23.85
CA ASP A 543 -15.63 -11.46 22.53
C ASP A 543 -14.63 -10.30 22.54
N HIS A 544 -13.39 -10.56 22.12
CA HIS A 544 -12.31 -9.58 22.18
C HIS A 544 -12.54 -8.39 21.25
N SER A 545 -13.08 -8.63 20.06
CA SER A 545 -13.40 -7.53 19.14
C SER A 545 -14.48 -6.66 19.76
N GLU A 546 -15.51 -7.27 20.37
CA GLU A 546 -16.57 -6.54 21.06
C GLU A 546 -16.07 -5.62 22.18
N ILE A 547 -15.13 -6.10 22.99
CA ILE A 547 -14.56 -5.34 24.10
C ILE A 547 -13.65 -4.22 23.58
N GLN A 548 -12.80 -4.48 22.59
CA GLN A 548 -11.85 -3.52 22.03
C GLN A 548 -12.58 -2.29 21.48
N ASN A 549 -13.49 -2.53 20.55
CA ASN A 549 -14.29 -1.52 19.89
C ASN A 549 -15.11 -0.73 20.93
N ALA A 550 -15.87 -1.40 21.79
CA ALA A 550 -16.65 -0.72 22.82
C ALA A 550 -15.78 0.15 23.76
N THR A 551 -14.52 -0.24 23.98
CA THR A 551 -13.55 0.58 24.74
C THR A 551 -13.15 1.85 23.97
N GLU A 552 -12.94 1.78 22.66
CA GLU A 552 -12.72 2.96 21.81
C GLU A 552 -13.96 3.86 21.75
N CYS A 553 -15.16 3.28 21.64
CA CYS A 553 -16.44 3.98 21.76
C CYS A 553 -16.50 4.86 23.01
N LEU A 554 -16.18 4.24 24.14
CA LEU A 554 -16.24 4.87 25.45
C LEU A 554 -15.17 5.97 25.58
N SER A 555 -13.99 5.73 25.01
CA SER A 555 -12.92 6.73 24.91
C SER A 555 -13.38 7.98 24.16
N ALA A 556 -14.08 7.80 23.04
CA ALA A 556 -14.68 8.91 22.27
C ALA A 556 -15.78 9.64 23.05
N PHE A 557 -16.66 8.93 23.77
CA PHE A 557 -17.66 9.57 24.65
C PHE A 557 -17.01 10.47 25.71
N ILE A 558 -15.92 10.02 26.33
CA ILE A 558 -15.19 10.80 27.33
C ILE A 558 -14.52 12.00 26.68
N SER A 559 -13.93 11.85 25.50
CA SER A 559 -13.26 12.94 24.78
C SER A 559 -14.24 14.04 24.35
N GLY A 560 -15.40 13.65 23.78
CA GLY A 560 -16.43 14.57 23.32
C GLY A 560 -17.26 15.18 24.45
N GLY A 561 -17.72 14.36 25.41
CA GLY A 561 -18.55 14.80 26.53
C GLY A 561 -17.77 15.44 27.69
N ARG A 562 -16.47 15.15 27.82
CA ARG A 562 -15.58 15.68 28.88
C ARG A 562 -16.21 15.54 30.27
N GLN A 563 -16.33 16.64 31.02
CA GLN A 563 -16.95 16.66 32.35
C GLN A 563 -18.48 16.50 32.30
N GLU A 564 -19.12 16.84 31.18
CA GLU A 564 -20.58 16.78 31.04
C GLU A 564 -21.10 15.35 31.06
N ILE A 565 -20.28 14.36 30.70
CA ILE A 565 -20.65 12.94 30.74
C ILE A 565 -21.10 12.50 32.14
N LEU A 566 -20.53 13.10 33.19
CA LEU A 566 -20.90 12.84 34.58
C LEU A 566 -22.24 13.47 34.95
N ALA A 567 -22.61 14.57 34.29
CA ALA A 567 -23.87 15.28 34.49
C ALA A 567 -25.02 14.72 33.65
N TRP A 568 -24.72 14.01 32.56
CA TRP A 568 -25.73 13.33 31.72
C TRP A 568 -26.24 12.03 32.34
N GLY A 569 -25.45 11.40 33.23
CA GLY A 569 -25.88 10.25 34.01
C GLY A 569 -26.99 10.59 35.02
N SER A 570 -27.76 9.58 35.42
CA SER A 570 -28.78 9.72 36.47
C SER A 570 -28.18 10.06 37.84
N ASP A 571 -26.96 9.57 38.11
CA ASP A 571 -26.14 9.90 39.27
C ASP A 571 -24.67 9.93 38.89
N SER A 572 -24.00 11.08 39.10
CA SER A 572 -22.59 11.29 38.73
C SER A 572 -21.64 10.30 39.42
N GLY A 573 -21.97 9.89 40.65
CA GLY A 573 -21.20 8.89 41.39
C GLY A 573 -21.30 7.49 40.79
N SER A 574 -22.49 7.11 40.32
CA SER A 574 -22.72 5.84 39.64
C SER A 574 -22.01 5.75 38.29
N THR A 575 -22.07 6.79 37.46
CA THR A 575 -21.37 6.85 36.17
C THR A 575 -19.86 6.72 36.37
N MET A 576 -19.29 7.49 37.31
CA MET A 576 -17.86 7.40 37.61
C MET A 576 -17.47 5.99 38.09
N ARG A 577 -18.30 5.35 38.93
CA ARG A 577 -18.05 3.98 39.37
C ARG A 577 -18.01 3.01 38.20
N SER A 578 -18.97 3.09 37.27
CA SER A 578 -18.98 2.23 36.09
C SER A 578 -17.76 2.42 35.18
N LEU A 579 -17.27 3.66 35.01
CA LEU A 579 -16.04 3.93 34.26
C LEU A 579 -14.80 3.30 34.93
N LEU A 580 -14.74 3.35 36.27
CA LEU A 580 -13.67 2.72 37.05
C LEU A 580 -13.77 1.19 37.06
N ASP A 581 -14.98 0.63 37.11
CA ASP A 581 -15.21 -0.82 37.02
C ASP A 581 -14.73 -1.37 35.67
N ILE A 582 -14.92 -0.61 34.59
CA ILE A 582 -14.39 -0.93 33.25
C ILE A 582 -12.86 -0.92 33.25
N ALA A 583 -12.24 0.14 33.78
CA ALA A 583 -10.79 0.18 33.91
C ALA A 583 -10.26 -1.01 34.73
N SER A 584 -10.96 -1.38 35.80
CA SER A 584 -10.63 -2.55 36.62
C SER A 584 -10.76 -3.86 35.86
N ARG A 585 -11.76 -4.05 34.99
CA ARG A 585 -11.91 -5.27 34.18
C ARG A 585 -10.81 -5.38 33.12
N LEU A 586 -10.54 -4.29 32.40
CA LEU A 586 -9.55 -4.25 31.32
C LEU A 586 -8.11 -4.38 31.85
N LEU A 587 -7.85 -3.96 33.09
CA LEU A 587 -6.56 -4.12 33.76
C LEU A 587 -6.46 -5.38 34.63
N ASP A 588 -7.50 -6.22 34.71
CA ASP A 588 -7.45 -7.45 35.52
C ASP A 588 -6.38 -8.41 34.94
N PRO A 589 -5.36 -8.82 35.72
CA PRO A 589 -4.37 -9.79 35.30
C PRO A 589 -4.93 -11.14 34.83
N LYS A 590 -6.15 -11.50 35.26
CA LYS A 590 -6.82 -12.75 34.90
C LYS A 590 -7.58 -12.66 33.58
N SER A 591 -7.88 -11.46 33.10
CA SER A 591 -8.54 -11.25 31.81
C SER A 591 -7.57 -11.55 30.68
N GLU A 592 -8.07 -12.11 29.59
CA GLU A 592 -7.27 -12.32 28.38
C GLU A 592 -6.72 -10.98 27.85
N SER A 593 -5.51 -10.99 27.28
CA SER A 593 -4.82 -9.75 26.88
C SER A 593 -5.40 -9.12 25.61
N SER A 594 -5.98 -9.92 24.72
CA SER A 594 -6.49 -9.48 23.42
C SER A 594 -7.57 -8.41 23.55
N GLY A 595 -8.58 -8.61 24.40
CA GLY A 595 -9.67 -7.64 24.58
C GLY A 595 -9.26 -6.28 25.19
N SER A 596 -8.03 -6.16 25.73
CA SER A 596 -7.57 -4.94 26.42
C SER A 596 -6.64 -4.07 25.57
N HIS A 597 -6.52 -4.33 24.27
CA HIS A 597 -5.56 -3.64 23.39
C HIS A 597 -5.62 -2.10 23.52
N PHE A 598 -6.82 -1.51 23.49
CA PHE A 598 -7.04 -0.06 23.56
C PHE A 598 -7.23 0.51 24.97
N VAL A 599 -6.94 -0.26 26.04
CA VAL A 599 -7.13 0.19 27.42
C VAL A 599 -6.31 1.43 27.75
N GLY A 600 -5.12 1.58 27.16
CA GLY A 600 -4.25 2.73 27.30
C GLY A 600 -4.92 4.02 26.85
N SER A 601 -5.43 4.04 25.62
CA SER A 601 -6.14 5.22 25.05
C SER A 601 -7.36 5.59 25.92
N TYR A 602 -8.14 4.61 26.37
CA TYR A 602 -9.25 4.82 27.31
C TYR A 602 -8.83 5.48 28.63
N ILE A 603 -7.80 4.94 29.28
CA ILE A 603 -7.29 5.48 30.55
C ILE A 603 -6.74 6.90 30.35
N LEU A 604 -6.09 7.17 29.22
CA LEU A 604 -5.62 8.51 28.89
C LEU A 604 -6.78 9.50 28.77
N GLN A 605 -7.87 9.13 28.09
CA GLN A 605 -9.06 9.99 28.01
C GLN A 605 -9.64 10.30 29.40
N LEU A 606 -9.70 9.31 30.29
CA LEU A 606 -10.14 9.52 31.68
C LEU A 606 -9.24 10.52 32.42
N ILE A 607 -7.91 10.35 32.32
CA ILE A 607 -6.95 11.20 33.04
C ILE A 607 -6.98 12.64 32.50
N LEU A 608 -7.07 12.82 31.17
CA LEU A 608 -7.02 14.12 30.52
C LEU A 608 -8.31 14.91 30.71
N HIS A 609 -9.48 14.26 30.61
CA HIS A 609 -10.77 14.95 30.66
C HIS A 609 -11.45 14.93 32.03
N LEU A 610 -11.10 13.98 32.92
CA LEU A 610 -11.62 13.87 34.29
C LEU A 610 -10.53 13.94 35.38
N PRO A 611 -9.62 14.94 35.37
CA PRO A 611 -8.44 14.94 36.23
C PRO A 611 -8.75 15.02 37.73
N SER A 612 -9.77 15.81 38.13
CA SER A 612 -10.15 15.97 39.54
C SER A 612 -10.71 14.68 40.16
N GLN A 613 -11.45 13.90 39.36
CA GLN A 613 -12.05 12.64 39.76
C GLN A 613 -11.01 11.52 39.77
N MET A 614 -10.09 11.54 38.80
CA MET A 614 -9.00 10.56 38.72
C MET A 614 -7.91 10.77 39.77
N ALA A 615 -7.67 12.00 40.24
CA ALA A 615 -6.59 12.32 41.18
C ALA A 615 -6.57 11.44 42.44
N VAL A 616 -7.74 11.09 43.00
CA VAL A 616 -7.86 10.23 44.20
C VAL A 616 -7.60 8.75 43.91
N HIS A 617 -7.64 8.35 42.64
CA HIS A 617 -7.50 6.96 42.19
C HIS A 617 -6.17 6.67 41.47
N ILE A 618 -5.31 7.68 41.24
CA ILE A 618 -4.04 7.50 40.50
C ILE A 618 -3.15 6.42 41.13
N ARG A 619 -3.07 6.33 42.46
CA ARG A 619 -2.27 5.30 43.13
C ARG A 619 -2.75 3.89 42.80
N ASP A 620 -4.06 3.67 42.84
CA ASP A 620 -4.67 2.37 42.56
C ASP A 620 -4.56 2.02 41.07
N LEU A 621 -4.73 3.02 40.19
CA LEU A 621 -4.53 2.88 38.74
C LEU A 621 -3.10 2.46 38.41
N VAL A 622 -2.09 3.15 38.96
CA VAL A 622 -0.68 2.82 38.76
C VAL A 622 -0.38 1.38 39.22
N ALA A 623 -0.92 0.98 40.38
CA ALA A 623 -0.76 -0.39 40.86
C ALA A 623 -1.42 -1.42 39.93
N ALA A 624 -2.58 -1.11 39.35
CA ALA A 624 -3.26 -1.96 38.38
C ALA A 624 -2.49 -2.05 37.04
N LEU A 625 -1.98 -0.93 36.53
CA LEU A 625 -1.15 -0.87 35.32
C LEU A 625 0.10 -1.74 35.45
N VAL A 626 0.82 -1.63 36.58
CA VAL A 626 2.02 -2.45 36.85
C VAL A 626 1.67 -3.94 36.85
N LYS A 627 0.62 -4.35 37.57
CA LYS A 627 0.18 -5.75 37.61
C LYS A 627 -0.23 -6.26 36.23
N ARG A 628 -0.96 -5.46 35.45
CA ARG A 628 -1.37 -5.82 34.09
C ARG A 628 -0.15 -6.00 33.20
N MET A 629 0.81 -5.08 33.26
CA MET A 629 2.05 -5.14 32.51
C MET A 629 2.88 -6.38 32.86
N GLN A 630 2.88 -6.83 34.13
CA GLN A 630 3.52 -8.09 34.56
C GLN A 630 2.83 -9.35 34.04
N SER A 631 1.50 -9.30 33.87
CA SER A 631 0.71 -10.47 33.46
C SER A 631 0.63 -10.70 31.96
N THR A 632 0.74 -9.64 31.15
CA THR A 632 0.54 -9.73 29.71
C THR A 632 1.77 -10.24 28.97
N GLN A 633 1.55 -10.92 27.85
CA GLN A 633 2.59 -11.41 26.93
C GLN A 633 2.53 -10.72 25.55
N ILE A 634 1.55 -9.83 25.35
CA ILE A 634 1.37 -9.11 24.08
C ILE A 634 2.23 -7.85 24.13
N ALA A 635 3.28 -7.84 23.31
CA ALA A 635 4.23 -6.72 23.25
C ALA A 635 3.54 -5.38 22.93
N ALA A 636 2.55 -5.35 22.05
CA ALA A 636 1.79 -4.14 21.74
C ALA A 636 1.02 -3.59 22.95
N LEU A 637 0.30 -4.45 23.70
CA LEU A 637 -0.39 -4.02 24.92
C LEU A 637 0.58 -3.44 25.96
N GLN A 638 1.77 -4.03 26.10
CA GLN A 638 2.81 -3.48 26.97
C GLN A 638 3.33 -2.14 26.45
N SER A 639 3.76 -2.10 25.19
CA SER A 639 4.59 -1.03 24.62
C SER A 639 3.78 0.18 24.14
N SER A 640 2.70 -0.05 23.37
CA SER A 640 1.91 1.03 22.75
C SER A 640 0.75 1.49 23.63
N SER A 641 0.22 0.64 24.50
CA SER A 641 -0.97 0.95 25.29
C SER A 641 -0.63 1.36 26.73
N LEU A 642 0.08 0.52 27.49
CA LEU A 642 0.31 0.76 28.92
C LEU A 642 1.49 1.72 29.19
N LEU A 643 2.62 1.58 28.49
CA LEU A 643 3.78 2.48 28.69
C LEU A 643 3.47 3.94 28.35
N VAL A 644 2.63 4.19 27.34
CA VAL A 644 2.22 5.54 26.97
C VAL A 644 1.43 6.21 28.12
N VAL A 645 0.64 5.46 28.88
CA VAL A 645 -0.02 5.96 30.10
C VAL A 645 1.00 6.41 31.15
N PHE A 646 2.05 5.62 31.39
CA PHE A 646 3.12 6.02 32.31
C PHE A 646 3.87 7.27 31.81
N ALA A 647 4.19 7.34 30.53
CA ALA A 647 4.84 8.50 29.94
C ALA A 647 3.99 9.77 30.11
N ARG A 648 2.68 9.69 29.88
CA ARG A 648 1.75 10.80 30.12
C ARG A 648 1.65 11.21 31.59
N LEU A 649 1.63 10.26 32.52
CA LEU A 649 1.66 10.56 33.95
C LEU A 649 2.95 11.28 34.37
N VAL A 650 4.09 10.97 33.75
CA VAL A 650 5.35 11.72 33.95
C VAL A 650 5.19 13.18 33.52
N HIS A 651 4.65 13.42 32.33
CA HIS A 651 4.40 14.78 31.81
C HIS A 651 3.47 15.59 32.72
N MET A 652 2.39 14.97 33.19
CA MET A 652 1.43 15.60 34.12
C MET A 652 2.02 15.87 35.52
N SER A 653 3.13 15.21 35.86
CA SER A 653 3.80 15.39 37.14
C SER A 653 4.81 16.54 37.14
N VAL A 654 5.12 17.16 35.98
CA VAL A 654 6.06 18.29 35.89
C VAL A 654 5.54 19.51 36.69
N PRO A 655 6.36 20.17 37.53
CA PRO A 655 7.81 19.97 37.74
C PRO A 655 8.18 18.91 38.80
N ASN A 656 7.20 18.31 39.48
CA ASN A 656 7.38 17.36 40.59
C ASN A 656 7.53 15.89 40.14
N VAL A 657 8.25 15.62 39.06
CA VAL A 657 8.46 14.25 38.52
C VAL A 657 9.00 13.29 39.60
N GLY A 658 9.83 13.78 40.53
CA GLY A 658 10.33 12.99 41.65
C GLY A 658 9.23 12.37 42.54
N GLN A 659 8.12 13.09 42.77
CA GLN A 659 7.00 12.57 43.59
C GLN A 659 6.28 11.41 42.90
N PHE A 660 6.23 11.41 41.57
CA PHE A 660 5.70 10.29 40.80
C PHE A 660 6.64 9.07 40.86
N ILE A 661 7.96 9.30 40.86
CA ILE A 661 8.94 8.24 41.10
C ILE A 661 8.78 7.66 42.51
N ASP A 662 8.63 8.49 43.53
CA ASP A 662 8.36 8.05 44.91
C ASP A 662 7.07 7.21 45.02
N LEU A 663 6.03 7.59 44.28
CA LEU A 663 4.79 6.81 44.18
C LEU A 663 5.05 5.42 43.61
N LEU A 664 5.80 5.32 42.50
CA LEU A 664 6.15 4.02 41.90
C LEU A 664 7.04 3.18 42.82
N ILE A 665 7.93 3.80 43.60
CA ILE A 665 8.74 3.10 44.60
C ILE A 665 7.86 2.51 45.72
N SER A 666 6.79 3.22 46.10
CA SER A 666 5.87 2.76 47.15
C SER A 666 5.01 1.54 46.77
N ILE A 667 5.00 1.15 45.48
CA ILE A 667 4.21 0.05 44.95
C ILE A 667 5.15 -1.16 44.70
N PRO A 668 4.78 -2.37 45.15
CA PRO A 668 5.57 -3.57 44.93
C PRO A 668 5.39 -4.09 43.49
N ALA A 669 6.46 -4.66 42.92
CA ALA A 669 6.43 -5.40 41.65
C ALA A 669 7.11 -6.76 41.83
N GLU A 670 6.48 -7.83 41.33
CA GLU A 670 7.06 -9.17 41.40
C GLU A 670 8.42 -9.27 40.67
N GLY A 671 9.42 -9.87 41.32
CA GLY A 671 10.75 -10.09 40.76
C GLY A 671 11.66 -8.85 40.68
N HIS A 672 11.23 -7.68 41.18
CA HIS A 672 11.98 -6.43 41.16
C HIS A 672 11.95 -5.75 42.54
N ASP A 673 12.90 -4.85 42.81
CA ASP A 673 12.98 -4.15 44.09
C ASP A 673 11.76 -3.25 44.35
N ASN A 674 11.23 -2.63 43.30
CA ASN A 674 10.03 -1.79 43.33
C ASN A 674 9.41 -1.66 41.92
N SER A 675 8.20 -1.09 41.82
CA SER A 675 7.55 -0.91 40.52
C SER A 675 8.28 0.04 39.58
N PHE A 676 9.04 1.02 40.09
CA PHE A 676 9.84 1.91 39.24
C PHE A 676 10.94 1.12 38.51
N ALA A 677 11.66 0.24 39.21
CA ALA A 677 12.67 -0.63 38.61
C ALA A 677 12.09 -1.55 37.53
N TYR A 678 10.92 -2.14 37.77
CA TYR A 678 10.22 -2.96 36.79
C TYR A 678 9.82 -2.16 35.54
N VAL A 679 9.13 -1.03 35.72
CA VAL A 679 8.65 -0.20 34.61
C VAL A 679 9.80 0.29 33.77
N MET A 680 10.91 0.74 34.37
CA MET A 680 12.08 1.20 33.63
C MET A 680 12.81 0.08 32.89
N SER A 681 12.83 -1.14 33.44
CA SER A 681 13.39 -2.31 32.75
C SER A 681 12.62 -2.66 31.48
N GLU A 682 11.30 -2.75 31.56
CA GLU A 682 10.47 -3.04 30.37
C GLU A 682 10.42 -1.86 29.40
N TRP A 683 10.30 -0.63 29.89
CA TRP A 683 10.26 0.55 29.02
C TRP A 683 11.54 0.70 28.20
N THR A 684 12.72 0.61 28.82
CA THR A 684 13.98 0.74 28.08
C THR A 684 14.27 -0.40 27.10
N LYS A 685 13.64 -1.57 27.31
CA LYS A 685 13.67 -2.71 26.40
C LYS A 685 12.74 -2.51 25.21
N GLN A 686 11.56 -1.94 25.44
CA GLN A 686 10.49 -1.80 24.45
C GLN A 686 10.52 -0.46 23.69
N GLN A 687 11.32 0.53 24.12
CA GLN A 687 11.31 1.88 23.52
C GLN A 687 11.54 1.88 22.00
N GLY A 688 12.39 1.00 21.47
CA GLY A 688 12.65 0.88 20.02
C GLY A 688 11.54 0.15 19.25
N GLU A 689 10.60 -0.49 19.94
CA GLU A 689 9.45 -1.18 19.34
C GLU A 689 8.18 -0.31 19.33
N ILE A 690 8.24 0.90 19.92
CA ILE A 690 7.11 1.82 19.96
C ILE A 690 6.89 2.40 18.57
N GLN A 691 5.69 2.20 18.05
CA GLN A 691 5.24 2.73 16.76
C GLN A 691 4.32 3.93 16.97
N GLY A 692 4.25 4.81 15.97
CA GLY A 692 3.40 6.01 15.96
C GLY A 692 4.12 7.29 16.40
N ALA A 693 4.01 8.34 15.58
CA ALA A 693 4.69 9.63 15.79
C ALA A 693 4.41 10.23 17.18
N TYR A 694 3.13 10.22 17.58
CA TYR A 694 2.68 10.78 18.84
C TYR A 694 3.24 9.98 20.03
N GLN A 695 3.13 8.65 20.00
CA GLN A 695 3.58 7.76 21.06
C GLN A 695 5.10 7.86 21.23
N ILE A 696 5.86 7.95 20.12
CA ILE A 696 7.31 8.16 20.14
C ILE A 696 7.66 9.51 20.75
N LYS A 697 7.01 10.61 20.34
CA LYS A 697 7.20 11.95 20.93
C LYS A 697 6.95 11.94 22.43
N VAL A 698 5.83 11.37 22.88
CA VAL A 698 5.42 11.34 24.29
C VAL A 698 6.36 10.50 25.14
N THR A 699 6.70 9.29 24.70
CA THR A 699 7.55 8.37 25.47
C THR A 699 8.99 8.85 25.53
N THR A 700 9.55 9.30 24.40
CA THR A 700 10.93 9.79 24.31
C THR A 700 11.12 11.06 25.14
N SER A 701 10.19 12.02 25.05
CA SER A 701 10.25 13.23 25.87
C SER A 701 10.05 12.96 27.37
N ALA A 702 9.24 11.97 27.74
CA ALA A 702 9.08 11.54 29.14
C ALA A 702 10.37 10.91 29.71
N LEU A 703 11.11 10.12 28.92
CA LEU A 703 12.41 9.60 29.31
C LEU A 703 13.42 10.72 29.61
N ALA A 704 13.42 11.78 28.81
CA ALA A 704 14.23 12.98 29.07
C ALA A 704 13.82 13.71 30.36
N LEU A 705 12.52 13.81 30.65
CA LEU A 705 12.01 14.40 31.90
C LEU A 705 12.39 13.57 33.13
N LEU A 706 12.31 12.23 33.04
CA LEU A 706 12.76 11.33 34.10
C LEU A 706 14.24 11.56 34.41
N LEU A 707 15.09 11.66 33.39
CA LEU A 707 16.52 11.94 33.57
C LEU A 707 16.77 13.33 34.17
N THR A 708 15.96 14.33 33.80
CA THR A 708 16.03 15.70 34.35
C THR A 708 15.66 15.76 35.84
N SER A 709 14.81 14.84 36.33
CA SER A 709 14.38 14.80 37.73
C SER A 709 15.53 14.57 38.73
N ARG A 710 16.65 13.99 38.27
CA ARG A 710 17.83 13.64 39.08
C ARG A 710 17.50 12.82 40.32
N HIS A 711 16.45 12.00 40.23
CA HIS A 711 16.05 11.15 41.33
C HIS A 711 17.12 10.09 41.63
N ASN A 712 17.49 9.91 42.91
CA ASN A 712 18.57 9.00 43.33
C ASN A 712 18.32 7.53 42.94
N GLU A 713 17.06 7.15 42.74
CA GLU A 713 16.69 5.79 42.35
C GLU A 713 17.15 5.42 40.94
N LEU A 714 17.28 6.40 40.03
CA LEU A 714 17.76 6.17 38.67
C LEU A 714 19.15 5.52 38.66
N ALA A 715 20.05 5.95 39.55
CA ALA A 715 21.42 5.46 39.61
C ALA A 715 21.55 4.03 40.18
N LYS A 716 20.50 3.50 40.83
CA LYS A 716 20.53 2.15 41.42
C LYS A 716 20.13 1.06 40.44
N ILE A 717 19.36 1.42 39.40
CA ILE A 717 18.76 0.47 38.47
C ILE A 717 19.74 0.15 37.33
N HIS A 718 19.86 -1.13 37.01
CA HIS A 718 20.63 -1.64 35.88
C HIS A 718 19.70 -2.37 34.91
N VAL A 719 19.82 -2.10 33.61
CA VAL A 719 18.93 -2.60 32.55
C VAL A 719 19.72 -3.21 31.39
N GLN A 720 19.05 -3.95 30.51
CA GLN A 720 19.66 -4.59 29.34
C GLN A 720 20.10 -3.53 28.31
N GLY A 721 21.38 -3.57 27.95
CA GLY A 721 22.03 -2.68 26.99
C GLY A 721 22.00 -3.23 25.58
N HIS A 722 23.17 -3.56 25.02
CA HIS A 722 23.32 -4.11 23.68
C HIS A 722 23.62 -5.61 23.71
N LEU A 723 23.23 -6.30 22.63
CA LEU A 723 23.47 -7.72 22.44
C LEU A 723 24.94 -7.98 22.08
N VAL A 724 25.57 -8.92 22.79
CA VAL A 724 26.92 -9.42 22.48
C VAL A 724 26.82 -10.44 21.35
N LYS A 725 27.12 -10.03 20.11
CA LYS A 725 27.09 -10.92 18.95
C LYS A 725 28.19 -11.99 19.06
N SER A 726 27.80 -13.27 19.15
CA SER A 726 28.68 -14.40 19.43
C SER A 726 29.14 -15.22 18.20
N GLY A 727 28.86 -14.78 16.96
CA GLY A 727 29.30 -15.47 15.75
C GLY A 727 29.10 -14.69 14.45
N VAL A 728 29.58 -15.28 13.34
CA VAL A 728 29.46 -14.76 11.97
C VAL A 728 28.34 -15.49 11.22
N GLY A 729 27.46 -14.73 10.55
CA GLY A 729 26.33 -15.24 9.75
C GLY A 729 24.98 -15.23 10.48
N ILE A 730 23.93 -15.75 9.81
CA ILE A 730 22.57 -15.76 10.34
C ILE A 730 22.48 -16.67 11.58
N THR A 731 22.02 -16.09 12.70
CA THR A 731 21.70 -16.82 13.94
C THR A 731 20.27 -17.32 13.86
N THR A 732 20.10 -18.61 13.58
CA THR A 732 18.80 -19.28 13.58
C THR A 732 18.32 -19.57 15.01
N ARG A 733 17.02 -19.83 15.20
CA ARG A 733 16.45 -20.23 16.51
C ARG A 733 17.17 -21.44 17.13
N SER A 734 17.66 -22.38 16.31
CA SER A 734 18.44 -23.53 16.78
C SER A 734 19.84 -23.15 17.26
N LYS A 735 20.52 -22.20 16.60
CA LYS A 735 21.81 -21.65 17.03
C LYS A 735 21.68 -20.77 18.28
N ALA A 736 20.63 -19.94 18.37
CA ALA A 736 20.33 -19.15 19.56
C ALA A 736 20.02 -20.03 20.78
N LYS A 737 19.45 -21.23 20.57
CA LYS A 737 19.21 -22.19 21.65
C LYS A 737 20.50 -22.84 22.16
N SER A 738 21.50 -23.06 21.31
CA SER A 738 22.79 -23.64 21.71
C SER A 738 23.79 -22.60 22.22
N ALA A 739 23.68 -21.34 21.80
CA ALA A 739 24.43 -20.20 22.30
C ALA A 739 23.45 -19.05 22.61
N PRO A 740 22.91 -18.97 23.85
CA PRO A 740 21.91 -17.98 24.20
C PRO A 740 22.48 -16.56 24.15
N ASP A 741 21.62 -15.63 23.77
CA ASP A 741 21.89 -14.20 23.69
C ASP A 741 22.40 -13.64 25.02
N GLN A 742 23.58 -13.02 24.98
CA GLN A 742 24.17 -12.36 26.13
C GLN A 742 24.03 -10.84 25.98
N TRP A 743 23.51 -10.19 27.01
CA TRP A 743 23.27 -8.74 27.02
C TRP A 743 24.23 -8.06 27.99
N VAL A 744 24.78 -6.91 27.58
CA VAL A 744 25.55 -6.06 28.47
C VAL A 744 24.59 -5.33 29.41
N MET A 745 24.77 -5.44 30.73
CA MET A 745 23.97 -4.68 31.70
C MET A 745 24.52 -3.26 31.84
N LEU A 746 23.66 -2.25 31.66
CA LEU A 746 24.02 -0.84 31.73
C LEU A 746 23.26 -0.14 32.87
N PRO A 747 23.85 0.88 33.52
CA PRO A 747 23.10 1.77 34.39
C PRO A 747 21.93 2.43 33.64
N LEU A 748 20.79 2.60 34.31
CA LEU A 748 19.60 3.17 33.70
C LEU A 748 19.82 4.55 33.05
N PRO A 749 20.54 5.52 33.67
CA PRO A 749 20.82 6.81 33.02
C PRO A 749 21.58 6.65 31.70
N THR A 750 22.53 5.70 31.64
CA THR A 750 23.28 5.39 30.42
C THR A 750 22.36 4.87 29.32
N LYS A 751 21.48 3.91 29.64
CA LYS A 751 20.55 3.35 28.66
C LYS A 751 19.55 4.39 28.17
N ILE A 752 19.04 5.26 29.04
CA ILE A 752 18.15 6.36 28.64
C ILE A 752 18.87 7.28 27.64
N VAL A 753 20.09 7.72 27.96
CA VAL A 753 20.87 8.58 27.05
C VAL A 753 21.13 7.87 25.71
N ALA A 754 21.42 6.57 25.72
CA ALA A 754 21.59 5.79 24.49
C ALA A 754 20.33 5.81 23.63
N LEU A 755 19.16 5.55 24.22
CA LEU A 755 17.87 5.58 23.50
C LEU A 755 17.53 6.97 22.94
N LEU A 756 17.82 8.04 23.69
CA LEU A 756 17.61 9.42 23.21
C LEU A 756 18.57 9.76 22.05
N ALA A 757 19.79 9.20 22.04
CA ALA A 757 20.74 9.37 20.95
C ALA A 757 20.39 8.52 19.72
N ASP A 758 19.86 7.31 19.93
CA ASP A 758 19.35 6.45 18.86
C ASP A 758 18.16 7.13 18.16
N ALA A 759 17.20 7.68 18.91
CA ALA A 759 16.08 8.43 18.35
C ALA A 759 16.54 9.65 17.52
N LEU A 760 17.58 10.36 17.95
CA LEU A 760 18.17 11.44 17.15
C LEU A 760 18.86 10.95 15.87
N THR A 761 19.48 9.77 15.92
CA THR A 761 20.16 9.17 14.77
C THR A 761 19.14 8.72 13.73
N GLU A 762 18.07 8.06 14.16
CA GLU A 762 16.96 7.62 13.31
C GLU A 762 16.29 8.81 12.59
N ILE A 763 16.00 9.89 13.33
CA ILE A 763 15.48 11.13 12.73
C ILE A 763 16.45 11.71 11.69
N GLN A 764 17.76 11.54 11.86
CA GLN A 764 18.76 12.02 10.92
C GLN A 764 18.87 11.14 9.66
N GLU A 765 18.87 9.83 9.82
CA GLU A 765 18.94 8.88 8.69
C GLU A 765 17.75 9.05 7.75
N GLN A 766 16.57 9.37 8.30
CA GLN A 766 15.37 9.68 7.52
C GLN A 766 15.50 10.97 6.70
N VAL A 767 16.17 12.00 7.22
CA VAL A 767 16.39 13.26 6.50
C VAL A 767 17.43 13.11 5.37
N LEU A 768 18.43 12.25 5.55
CA LEU A 768 19.46 12.00 4.54
C LEU A 768 18.97 11.07 3.42
N ALA A 769 18.11 10.10 3.73
CA ALA A 769 17.53 9.21 2.72
C ALA A 769 16.62 9.93 1.71
N ALA A 770 16.10 11.11 2.06
CA ALA A 770 15.33 11.97 1.15
C ALA A 770 16.20 12.73 0.12
N ASP A 771 17.52 12.81 0.33
CA ASP A 771 18.46 13.57 -0.52
C ASP A 771 19.37 12.68 -1.40
N ASP A 772 19.37 11.35 -1.21
CA ASP A 772 20.34 10.40 -1.80
C ASP A 772 19.67 9.33 -2.71
N GLU A 773 18.75 9.74 -3.60
CA GLU A 773 18.08 8.82 -4.55
C GLU A 773 18.83 8.51 -5.85
N ASP A 774 20.05 9.03 -6.06
CA ASP A 774 20.81 8.78 -7.29
C ASP A 774 22.21 8.22 -7.00
N SER A 775 22.35 6.92 -6.69
CA SER A 775 23.64 6.22 -6.88
C SER A 775 23.55 4.69 -6.82
N ASP A 776 23.38 4.08 -7.99
CA ASP A 776 24.10 2.90 -8.51
C ASP A 776 24.15 1.60 -7.68
N TRP A 777 23.30 0.65 -8.10
CA TRP A 777 23.67 -0.76 -8.16
C TRP A 777 24.25 -1.11 -9.53
N GLU A 778 25.49 -0.67 -9.81
CA GLU A 778 26.34 -1.30 -10.83
C GLU A 778 27.56 -1.93 -10.16
N GLU A 779 27.59 -3.26 -10.07
CA GLU A 779 28.86 -3.98 -9.94
C GLU A 779 29.65 -3.82 -11.26
N VAL A 780 30.44 -2.74 -11.34
CA VAL A 780 31.44 -2.57 -12.39
C VAL A 780 32.55 -3.61 -12.18
N GLN A 781 32.62 -4.58 -13.09
CA GLN A 781 33.83 -5.37 -13.29
C GLN A 781 34.92 -4.48 -13.89
N ALA A 782 35.84 -4.02 -13.05
CA ALA A 782 37.15 -3.55 -13.50
C ALA A 782 38.16 -4.70 -13.43
N ASP A 783 38.80 -4.99 -14.56
CA ASP A 783 39.89 -5.95 -14.69
C ASP A 783 41.06 -5.64 -13.72
N ARG A 784 41.36 -6.62 -12.85
CA ARG A 784 42.68 -7.03 -12.31
C ARG A 784 43.64 -5.97 -11.70
N ILE A 785 43.81 -6.03 -10.36
CA ILE A 785 44.98 -6.59 -9.60
C ILE A 785 44.82 -6.28 -8.09
N GLU A 786 44.77 -7.35 -7.26
CA GLU A 786 45.16 -7.51 -5.82
C GLU A 786 45.08 -6.30 -4.84
N LYS A 787 44.49 -6.36 -3.63
CA LYS A 787 44.39 -7.44 -2.64
C LYS A 787 43.43 -7.04 -1.48
N ASP A 788 42.74 -8.04 -0.94
CA ASP A 788 42.20 -8.19 0.41
C ASP A 788 41.06 -7.26 0.91
N LYS A 789 39.82 -7.72 0.72
CA LYS A 789 38.95 -8.18 1.83
C LYS A 789 37.74 -8.94 1.29
N GLU A 790 37.79 -10.26 1.46
CA GLU A 790 36.74 -11.25 1.16
C GLU A 790 35.58 -11.25 2.17
N PHE A 791 34.39 -11.55 1.63
CA PHE A 791 33.24 -12.27 2.19
C PHE A 791 32.43 -11.58 3.31
N ILE A 792 31.11 -11.38 3.16
CA ILE A 792 30.09 -12.43 3.01
C ILE A 792 28.92 -11.94 2.13
N TYR A 793 28.61 -12.71 1.09
CA TYR A 793 27.27 -12.82 0.49
C TYR A 793 26.72 -14.21 0.83
N SER A 794 25.44 -14.27 1.22
CA SER A 794 24.57 -15.38 0.82
C SER A 794 23.10 -15.06 1.10
N VAL A 795 22.32 -15.08 0.00
CA VAL A 795 20.93 -15.51 -0.15
C VAL A 795 19.87 -14.76 0.66
N SER A 796 19.15 -13.88 -0.04
CA SER A 796 17.70 -13.73 0.15
C SER A 796 17.05 -13.48 -1.20
N THR A 797 15.96 -14.22 -1.36
CA THR A 797 15.02 -14.32 -2.47
C THR A 797 14.49 -12.97 -2.95
N THR A 798 14.15 -12.91 -4.24
CA THR A 798 13.32 -11.90 -4.89
C THR A 798 12.19 -11.43 -3.99
N SER A 799 12.34 -10.23 -3.42
CA SER A 799 11.29 -9.45 -2.78
C SER A 799 11.23 -8.14 -3.53
N GLY A 800 10.03 -7.77 -3.99
CA GLY A 800 9.76 -6.58 -4.78
C GLY A 800 10.40 -5.34 -4.17
N LYS A 801 10.86 -4.44 -5.05
CA LYS A 801 11.22 -3.06 -4.72
C LYS A 801 10.15 -2.52 -3.77
N ALA A 802 10.53 -2.15 -2.55
CA ALA A 802 9.70 -1.31 -1.71
C ALA A 802 9.54 0.01 -2.47
N THR A 803 8.31 0.31 -2.89
CA THR A 803 7.96 1.54 -3.57
C THR A 803 8.28 2.74 -2.68
N TYR A 804 8.73 3.82 -3.30
CA TYR A 804 8.97 5.19 -2.79
C TYR A 804 8.00 5.60 -1.64
N GLU A 805 6.73 5.23 -1.77
CA GLU A 805 5.66 5.49 -0.78
C GLU A 805 5.90 4.87 0.62
N HIS A 806 6.58 3.73 0.72
CA HIS A 806 6.81 3.04 2.00
C HIS A 806 7.91 3.72 2.85
N LEU A 807 8.87 4.37 2.19
CA LEU A 807 9.92 5.17 2.82
C LEU A 807 9.42 6.59 3.11
N GLU A 808 8.58 7.15 2.23
CA GLU A 808 7.92 8.45 2.43
C GLU A 808 6.90 8.40 3.60
N ALA A 809 6.14 7.32 3.75
CA ALA A 809 5.23 7.09 4.88
C ALA A 809 5.97 6.99 6.23
N MET A 810 7.26 6.62 6.24
CA MET A 810 8.11 6.61 7.43
C MET A 810 8.80 7.96 7.67
N ALA A 811 9.18 8.68 6.60
CA ALA A 811 9.74 10.05 6.69
C ALA A 811 8.70 11.10 7.13
N LYS A 812 7.43 10.93 6.73
CA LYS A 812 6.27 11.75 7.18
C LYS A 812 5.97 11.63 8.67
N VAL A 813 6.42 10.56 9.36
CA VAL A 813 6.20 10.36 10.82
C VAL A 813 6.77 11.52 11.65
N PHE A 814 7.86 12.14 11.19
CA PHE A 814 8.64 13.06 12.03
C PHE A 814 8.75 14.49 11.49
N SER A 815 8.36 14.76 10.23
CA SER A 815 8.69 16.04 9.57
C SER A 815 7.50 16.95 9.21
N GLU A 816 6.26 16.48 9.06
CA GLU A 816 5.13 17.34 8.64
C GLU A 816 3.80 17.07 9.38
N ASP A 817 2.99 18.13 9.51
CA ASP A 817 1.63 18.10 10.06
C ASP A 817 0.68 17.35 9.09
N GLN A 818 0.13 16.22 9.54
CA GLN A 818 -1.08 15.52 9.06
C GLN A 818 -1.11 15.01 7.59
N ASP A 819 -1.24 13.68 7.41
CA ASP A 819 -2.48 13.09 6.86
C ASP A 819 -2.47 11.55 6.65
N ASP A 820 -1.32 10.85 6.72
CA ASP A 820 -1.28 9.45 6.23
C ASP A 820 -0.91 8.35 7.25
N GLN A 821 -1.34 8.43 8.52
CA GLN A 821 -1.21 7.28 9.45
C GLN A 821 -2.51 6.86 10.12
N TYR A 822 -2.85 5.58 9.91
CA TYR A 822 -3.99 4.82 10.42
C TYR A 822 -4.09 4.67 11.96
N GLU A 823 -3.45 5.55 12.75
CA GLU A 823 -3.61 5.63 14.20
C GLU A 823 -3.68 7.09 14.67
N ASP A 824 -4.63 7.86 14.14
CA ASP A 824 -4.92 9.19 14.70
C ASP A 824 -5.75 9.05 15.99
N ASP A 825 -5.02 8.72 17.08
CA ASP A 825 -5.48 8.72 18.46
C ASP A 825 -6.22 10.04 18.73
N LEU A 826 -7.45 10.02 19.27
CA LEU A 826 -8.21 11.23 19.68
C LEU A 826 -7.41 12.21 20.57
N ILE A 827 -6.28 11.74 21.10
CA ILE A 827 -5.33 12.43 21.95
C ILE A 827 -4.33 13.25 21.11
N SER A 828 -3.85 12.76 19.96
CA SER A 828 -2.80 13.38 19.13
C SER A 828 -3.18 14.81 18.71
N VAL A 829 -4.44 15.03 18.33
CA VAL A 829 -4.95 16.31 17.80
C VAL A 829 -5.13 17.35 18.89
N ALA A 830 -5.50 16.94 20.10
CA ALA A 830 -5.80 17.86 21.21
C ALA A 830 -4.57 18.14 22.11
N ASP A 831 -3.54 17.30 22.05
CA ASP A 831 -2.43 17.34 22.98
C ASP A 831 -1.27 18.21 22.49
N PRO A 832 -0.84 19.23 23.28
CA PRO A 832 0.31 20.07 22.93
C PRO A 832 1.62 19.30 22.72
N LEU A 833 1.77 18.09 23.29
CA LEU A 833 2.97 17.28 23.07
C LEU A 833 3.12 16.79 21.64
N ASN A 834 2.02 16.69 20.88
CA ASN A 834 2.09 16.28 19.48
C ASN A 834 2.75 17.35 18.59
N GLN A 835 2.62 18.62 18.98
CA GLN A 835 3.22 19.77 18.28
C GLN A 835 4.73 19.94 18.54
N ILE A 836 5.32 19.10 19.39
CA ILE A 836 6.75 19.18 19.70
C ILE A 836 7.57 18.64 18.52
N ASN A 837 8.49 19.46 18.01
CA ASN A 837 9.58 18.98 17.17
C ASN A 837 10.56 18.20 18.04
N LEU A 838 10.53 16.86 17.92
CA LEU A 838 11.29 15.96 18.79
C LEU A 838 12.81 16.17 18.66
N ALA A 839 13.32 16.41 17.46
CA ALA A 839 14.74 16.66 17.24
C ALA A 839 15.23 17.90 18.00
N ASN A 840 14.51 19.02 17.88
CA ASN A 840 14.82 20.27 18.58
C ASN A 840 14.75 20.08 20.10
N TYR A 841 13.71 19.39 20.58
CA TYR A 841 13.54 19.08 22.00
C TYR A 841 14.71 18.27 22.56
N LEU A 842 15.15 17.23 21.85
CA LEU A 842 16.27 16.38 22.28
C LEU A 842 17.61 17.13 22.23
N VAL A 843 17.83 17.98 21.23
CA VAL A 843 19.02 18.83 21.16
C VAL A 843 19.06 19.81 22.34
N ASP A 844 17.96 20.50 22.63
CA ASP A 844 17.87 21.41 23.77
C ASP A 844 18.04 20.67 25.11
N PHE A 845 17.53 19.45 25.20
CA PHE A 845 17.75 18.56 26.34
C PHE A 845 19.24 18.25 26.52
N PHE A 846 19.94 17.74 25.51
CA PHE A 846 21.37 17.39 25.62
C PHE A 846 22.25 18.61 25.93
N VAL A 847 21.94 19.76 25.35
CA VAL A 847 22.62 21.02 25.67
C VAL A 847 22.40 21.39 27.14
N SER A 848 21.16 21.34 27.63
CA SER A 848 20.84 21.64 29.03
C SER A 848 21.48 20.62 29.98
N PHE A 849 21.45 19.34 29.63
CA PHE A 849 22.05 18.26 30.40
C PHE A 849 23.56 18.45 30.53
N SER A 850 24.26 18.76 29.42
CA SER A 850 25.70 19.03 29.41
C SER A 850 26.11 20.23 30.27
N GLN A 851 25.29 21.28 30.32
CA GLN A 851 25.53 22.46 31.17
C GLN A 851 25.29 22.15 32.65
N SER A 852 24.36 21.24 32.92
CA SER A 852 23.87 20.95 34.26
C SER A 852 24.68 19.87 34.98
N ASP A 853 25.25 18.90 34.25
CA ASP A 853 26.07 17.79 34.77
C ASP A 853 26.98 17.21 33.67
N ARG A 854 28.05 17.96 33.36
CA ARG A 854 29.02 17.57 32.33
C ARG A 854 29.77 16.29 32.67
N GLN A 855 30.09 16.06 33.95
CA GLN A 855 30.87 14.90 34.39
C GLN A 855 30.09 13.60 34.21
N LEU A 856 28.80 13.60 34.53
CA LEU A 856 27.93 12.45 34.31
C LEU A 856 27.76 12.16 32.81
N LEU A 857 27.57 13.19 31.98
CA LEU A 857 27.46 13.03 30.53
C LEU A 857 28.75 12.47 29.92
N ASP A 858 29.92 13.00 30.29
CA ASP A 858 31.21 12.53 29.80
C ASP A 858 31.43 11.04 30.16
N HIS A 859 31.09 10.65 31.40
CA HIS A 859 31.19 9.25 31.84
C HIS A 859 30.20 8.33 31.10
N ILE A 860 28.96 8.78 30.89
CA ILE A 860 27.97 8.03 30.11
C ILE A 860 28.47 7.84 28.67
N CYS A 861 29.00 8.90 28.04
CA CYS A 861 29.50 8.85 26.67
C CYS A 861 30.62 7.81 26.47
N GLU A 862 31.44 7.50 27.48
CA GLU A 862 32.46 6.44 27.38
C GLU A 862 31.86 5.06 27.08
N SER A 863 30.63 4.81 27.53
CA SER A 863 29.91 3.54 27.40
C SER A 863 28.96 3.46 26.20
N LEU A 864 28.80 4.55 25.44
CA LEU A 864 27.95 4.60 24.25
C LEU A 864 28.67 4.09 22.99
N THR A 865 27.89 3.66 21.99
CA THR A 865 28.42 3.25 20.70
C THR A 865 28.96 4.45 19.90
N GLN A 866 29.79 4.20 18.88
CA GLN A 866 30.33 5.28 18.06
C GLN A 866 29.24 6.13 17.36
N PRO A 867 28.18 5.55 16.76
CA PRO A 867 27.08 6.32 16.20
C PRO A 867 26.38 7.22 17.24
N GLN A 868 26.03 6.67 18.40
CA GLN A 868 25.38 7.42 19.50
C GLN A 868 26.23 8.60 19.98
N ARG A 869 27.55 8.40 20.14
CA ARG A 869 28.47 9.49 20.49
C ARG A 869 28.51 10.59 19.43
N ASN A 870 28.51 10.21 18.15
CA ASN A 870 28.54 11.17 17.05
C ASN A 870 27.27 12.02 17.01
N ALA A 871 26.10 11.41 17.22
CA ALA A 871 24.80 12.10 17.27
C ALA A 871 24.77 13.19 18.36
N ILE A 872 25.26 12.87 19.57
CA ILE A 872 25.35 13.82 20.68
C ILE A 872 26.38 14.93 20.37
N GLN A 873 27.57 14.56 19.86
CA GLN A 873 28.67 15.50 19.66
C GLN A 873 28.46 16.50 18.50
N MET A 874 27.84 16.07 17.39
CA MET A 874 27.57 16.97 16.25
C MET A 874 26.71 18.17 16.65
N ARG A 875 25.69 17.96 17.49
CA ARG A 875 24.70 19.00 17.83
C ARG A 875 25.10 19.87 19.01
N VAL A 876 25.85 19.33 20.00
CA VAL A 876 26.46 20.15 21.05
C VAL A 876 27.49 21.13 20.47
N LYS A 877 28.28 20.70 19.46
CA LYS A 877 29.26 21.56 18.77
C LYS A 877 28.61 22.58 17.82
N GLN A 878 27.62 22.20 17.01
CA GLN A 878 26.96 23.13 16.09
C GLN A 878 26.43 24.38 16.81
N ARG A 879 25.86 24.25 18.02
CA ARG A 879 25.32 25.43 18.75
C ARG A 879 26.40 26.32 19.39
N ASP A 880 27.59 25.78 19.68
CA ASP A 880 28.73 26.58 20.13
C ASP A 880 29.28 27.47 19.00
N ASP A 881 29.19 27.00 17.74
CA ASP A 881 29.48 27.80 16.55
C ASP A 881 28.41 28.91 16.33
N TRP A 882 27.12 28.60 16.52
CA TRP A 882 26.03 29.61 16.44
C TRP A 882 26.15 30.70 17.52
N LYS A 883 26.65 30.38 18.73
CA LYS A 883 26.91 31.37 19.79
C LYS A 883 28.14 32.24 19.52
N GLN A 884 29.13 31.76 18.76
CA GLN A 884 30.27 32.57 18.34
C GLN A 884 29.92 33.53 17.19
N ILE A 885 28.97 33.16 16.33
CA ILE A 885 28.56 33.98 15.18
C ILE A 885 27.65 35.16 15.61
N PHE A 886 26.93 35.07 16.73
CA PHE A 886 26.11 36.18 17.26
C PHE A 886 26.29 36.40 18.78
N PRO A 887 27.28 37.20 19.22
CA PRO A 887 27.53 37.44 20.64
C PRO A 887 26.51 38.37 21.33
N ASN A 888 25.63 39.06 20.58
CA ASN A 888 24.86 40.21 21.07
C ASN A 888 23.34 40.00 21.08
N VAL A 889 22.86 38.86 21.55
CA VAL A 889 21.44 38.72 21.97
C VAL A 889 21.40 38.23 23.42
N GLN A 890 21.86 39.09 24.33
CA GLN A 890 21.48 39.04 25.75
C GLN A 890 20.73 40.32 26.10
N ALA A 891 19.40 40.26 26.10
CA ALA A 891 18.53 41.03 27.00
C ALA A 891 17.09 40.55 26.81
N GLY A 892 16.57 39.78 27.78
CA GLY A 892 15.17 39.34 27.77
C GLY A 892 14.87 38.05 28.52
N LYS A 893 15.59 37.73 29.61
CA LYS A 893 15.12 36.72 30.57
C LYS A 893 14.26 37.42 31.62
N SER A 894 12.94 37.27 31.52
CA SER A 894 12.07 37.29 32.70
C SER A 894 11.32 35.97 32.77
N VAL A 895 11.52 35.30 33.90
CA VAL A 895 10.77 34.15 34.40
C VAL A 895 9.28 34.36 34.18
N CYS A 896 8.60 33.45 33.48
CA CYS A 896 7.15 33.32 33.54
C CYS A 896 6.80 31.98 34.18
N SER A 897 6.56 32.08 35.50
CA SER A 897 5.71 31.19 36.27
C SER A 897 4.35 31.01 35.61
N PHE A 898 3.91 29.76 35.52
CA PHE A 898 2.51 29.39 35.28
C PHE A 898 1.64 29.98 36.39
N GLU A 899 0.85 31.01 36.09
CA GLU A 899 -0.36 31.34 36.85
C GLU A 899 -1.34 32.18 36.02
N ARG A 900 -2.63 31.98 36.30
CA ARG A 900 -3.84 32.37 35.55
C ARG A 900 -3.96 33.85 35.17
N CYS A 901 -4.49 34.13 33.97
CA CYS A 901 -5.52 35.17 33.69
C CYS A 901 -5.99 35.05 32.22
N SER A 902 -7.27 34.74 31.97
CA SER A 902 -8.38 35.68 31.78
C SER A 902 -8.22 36.59 30.55
N LEU A 903 -9.09 36.36 29.56
CA LEU A 903 -9.21 37.16 28.34
C LEU A 903 -9.58 38.61 28.67
N SER A 904 -8.83 39.56 28.11
CA SER A 904 -9.34 40.90 27.80
C SER A 904 -8.83 41.33 26.44
N ALA A 905 -9.77 41.86 25.65
CA ALA A 905 -9.63 42.24 24.26
C ALA A 905 -8.68 43.43 24.06
N ALA A 906 -7.89 43.38 22.99
CA ALA A 906 -7.34 44.57 22.35
C ALA A 906 -7.29 44.35 20.83
N VAL A 907 -8.12 45.10 20.13
CA VAL A 907 -8.22 45.28 18.68
C VAL A 907 -7.11 46.25 18.22
N PHE A 908 -6.40 45.97 17.12
CA PHE A 908 -5.99 46.89 16.02
C PHE A 908 -5.13 46.16 14.95
N PRO A 909 -4.98 46.67 13.71
CA PRO A 909 -5.55 46.04 12.52
C PRO A 909 -4.53 45.57 11.45
N LEU A 910 -5.07 44.79 10.51
CA LEU A 910 -4.59 44.39 9.18
C LEU A 910 -3.47 45.25 8.54
N LYS A 911 -2.43 44.56 8.06
CA LYS A 911 -1.77 44.87 6.79
C LYS A 911 -1.54 43.58 5.99
N THR A 912 -2.13 43.59 4.81
CA THR A 912 -2.14 42.61 3.73
C THR A 912 -0.76 42.36 3.12
N GLY A 913 -0.45 41.10 2.83
CA GLY A 913 0.63 40.66 1.94
C GLY A 913 0.36 39.22 1.52
N LEU A 914 -0.25 39.05 0.34
CA LEU A 914 -0.47 37.76 -0.32
C LEU A 914 0.87 37.06 -0.61
N ASN A 915 0.93 35.76 -0.33
CA ASN A 915 1.53 34.75 -1.21
C ASN A 915 0.92 33.40 -0.87
N LYS A 916 0.06 32.90 -1.77
CA LYS A 916 -0.55 31.57 -1.73
C LYS A 916 0.38 30.61 -2.46
N HIS A 917 0.99 29.67 -1.74
CA HIS A 917 1.37 28.37 -2.29
C HIS A 917 0.39 27.37 -1.70
N VAL A 918 -0.47 26.83 -2.57
CA VAL A 918 -1.41 25.75 -2.26
C VAL A 918 -0.87 24.57 -3.06
N MET A 919 -0.26 23.61 -2.37
CA MET A 919 0.15 22.34 -2.96
C MET A 919 -1.03 21.37 -2.86
N SER A 920 -1.33 20.75 -4.00
CA SER A 920 -2.33 19.72 -4.25
C SER A 920 -1.86 18.37 -3.67
N VAL A 921 -2.74 17.68 -2.96
CA VAL A 921 -2.51 16.32 -2.45
C VAL A 921 -3.29 15.33 -3.33
N PRO A 922 -2.65 14.34 -3.97
CA PRO A 922 -3.31 13.28 -4.73
C PRO A 922 -3.82 12.15 -3.83
N SER A 923 -4.98 11.58 -4.17
CA SER A 923 -5.59 10.42 -3.52
C SER A 923 -5.09 9.10 -4.10
N LYS A 924 -4.35 8.30 -3.31
CA LYS A 924 -4.01 6.89 -3.59
C LYS A 924 -4.43 6.01 -2.42
N LEU A 925 -5.30 5.03 -2.67
CA LEU A 925 -5.57 3.92 -1.73
C LEU A 925 -6.26 2.76 -2.48
N SER A 926 -5.50 2.04 -3.31
CA SER A 926 -5.90 0.72 -3.81
C SER A 926 -4.69 -0.04 -4.37
N GLN A 927 -3.83 -0.54 -3.50
CA GLN A 927 -2.83 -1.57 -3.83
C GLN A 927 -2.32 -2.19 -2.53
N TRP A 928 -1.90 -3.46 -2.60
CA TRP A 928 -1.38 -4.35 -1.54
C TRP A 928 -2.36 -5.35 -0.92
N LEU A 929 -2.50 -6.51 -1.57
CA LEU A 929 -2.19 -7.85 -1.02
C LEU A 929 -2.34 -8.93 -2.12
N PRO A 930 -1.26 -9.63 -2.52
CA PRO A 930 -1.39 -11.03 -2.88
C PRO A 930 -0.49 -11.91 -2.00
N GLY A 931 -1.05 -12.97 -1.44
CA GLY A 931 -0.26 -14.10 -0.93
C GLY A 931 -0.45 -14.48 0.54
N PHE A 932 -1.64 -14.93 0.91
CA PHE A 932 -1.76 -16.00 1.92
C PHE A 932 -2.89 -16.95 1.50
N GLY A 933 -2.54 -17.91 0.65
CA GLY A 933 -3.35 -19.09 0.43
C GLY A 933 -3.18 -20.09 1.59
N ILE A 934 -4.29 -20.73 1.95
CA ILE A 934 -4.42 -21.92 2.80
C ILE A 934 -4.51 -21.64 4.32
N SER A 935 -5.75 -21.39 4.78
CA SER A 935 -6.39 -22.10 5.91
C SER A 935 -7.91 -21.84 5.92
N THR A 936 -8.56 -22.01 4.77
CA THR A 936 -10.02 -21.84 4.62
C THR A 936 -10.74 -23.11 5.01
N LEU A 937 -10.73 -23.49 6.31
CA LEU A 937 -11.61 -24.55 6.82
C LEU A 937 -11.62 -24.52 8.35
N TYR A 938 -12.46 -23.65 8.94
CA TYR A 938 -13.22 -23.81 10.21
C TYR A 938 -13.60 -22.47 10.92
N ILE A 939 -14.11 -21.44 10.25
CA ILE A 939 -14.65 -20.25 10.97
C ILE A 939 -15.96 -19.74 10.33
N GLY A 940 -16.96 -20.62 10.22
CA GLY A 940 -18.20 -20.34 9.47
C GLY A 940 -19.32 -19.59 10.21
N LYS A 941 -19.13 -19.12 11.46
CA LYS A 941 -20.19 -18.38 12.20
C LYS A 941 -19.72 -17.26 13.14
N GLN A 942 -18.43 -17.21 13.47
CA GLN A 942 -17.86 -16.22 14.40
C GLN A 942 -17.32 -14.99 13.64
N CYS A 943 -16.63 -15.17 12.50
CA CYS A 943 -16.16 -14.08 11.64
C CYS A 943 -17.29 -13.18 11.12
N THR A 944 -18.45 -13.73 10.75
CA THR A 944 -19.58 -12.93 10.24
C THR A 944 -20.17 -12.01 11.32
N ARG A 945 -19.94 -12.29 12.61
CA ARG A 945 -20.33 -11.41 13.71
C ARG A 945 -19.31 -10.32 13.94
N SER A 946 -18.01 -10.66 13.99
CA SER A 946 -16.92 -9.69 14.18
C SER A 946 -16.77 -8.72 13.00
N ILE A 947 -17.05 -9.15 11.77
CA ILE A 947 -17.05 -8.30 10.56
C ILE A 947 -18.22 -7.30 10.61
N LYS A 948 -19.46 -7.78 10.80
CA LYS A 948 -20.65 -6.91 10.98
C LYS A 948 -20.45 -5.87 12.08
N PHE A 949 -19.70 -6.27 13.10
CA PHE A 949 -19.35 -5.48 14.25
C PHE A 949 -18.26 -4.44 13.94
N LEU A 950 -17.18 -4.78 13.23
CA LEU A 950 -16.13 -3.84 12.79
C LEU A 950 -16.67 -2.71 11.91
N TYR A 951 -17.57 -3.05 10.98
CA TYR A 951 -18.18 -2.08 10.08
C TYR A 951 -19.20 -1.18 10.75
N PHE A 952 -20.01 -1.73 11.66
CA PHE A 952 -20.88 -0.96 12.53
C PHE A 952 -20.11 0.05 13.40
N CYS A 953 -18.91 -0.31 13.84
CA CYS A 953 -18.03 0.54 14.63
C CYS A 953 -17.48 1.71 13.81
N LYS A 954 -17.05 1.47 12.56
CA LYS A 954 -16.76 2.56 11.59
C LYS A 954 -17.97 3.50 11.40
N SER A 955 -19.21 3.00 11.44
CA SER A 955 -20.42 3.80 11.19
C SER A 955 -20.79 4.82 12.26
N LEU A 956 -20.40 4.57 13.51
CA LEU A 956 -20.54 5.56 14.58
C LEU A 956 -19.33 6.50 14.61
N LEU A 957 -18.12 5.97 14.33
CA LEU A 957 -16.86 6.71 14.15
C LEU A 957 -16.93 7.75 13.04
N ILE A 958 -17.87 7.61 12.09
CA ILE A 958 -18.19 8.61 11.08
C ILE A 958 -18.21 9.99 11.69
N ILE A 959 -18.63 10.20 12.94
CA ILE A 959 -18.67 11.54 13.52
C ILE A 959 -17.29 12.11 13.93
N LYS A 960 -16.16 11.86 13.25
CA LYS A 960 -14.81 12.30 13.72
C LYS A 960 -14.27 13.73 13.37
N TYR A 961 -15.05 14.71 12.88
CA TYR A 961 -14.44 15.99 12.41
C TYR A 961 -15.35 17.23 12.61
N PHE A 962 -15.00 18.07 13.59
CA PHE A 962 -15.01 19.54 13.53
C PHE A 962 -14.50 20.16 14.85
N HIS A 963 -13.25 20.66 14.90
CA HIS A 963 -12.95 21.83 15.73
C HIS A 963 -11.67 22.58 15.33
N LEU A 964 -11.68 23.30 14.20
CA LEU A 964 -10.75 24.42 13.97
C LEU A 964 -11.16 25.32 12.79
N HIS A 965 -12.39 25.85 12.78
CA HIS A 965 -12.70 27.10 12.07
C HIS A 965 -14.01 27.71 12.59
N SER A 966 -13.95 28.24 13.81
CA SER A 966 -14.93 29.21 14.31
C SER A 966 -14.29 30.06 15.39
N LYS A 967 -13.29 30.86 14.98
CA LYS A 967 -13.02 32.19 15.53
C LYS A 967 -12.30 33.04 14.50
#